data_AF-A0A7C4U7R2-F1
#
_entry.id   AF-A0A7C4U7R2-F1
#
_cell.length_a   1.000
_cell.length_b   1.000
_cell.length_c   1.000
_cell.angle_alpha   90.00
_cell.angle_beta   90.00
_cell.angle_gamma   90.00
#
_symmetry.space_group_name_H-M   'P 1'
#
loop_
_entity.id
_entity.type
_entity.pdbx_description
1 polymer ?
#
loop_
_entity_poly.entity_id
_entity_poly.type
_entity_poly.pdbx_seq_one_letter_code
_entity_poly.pdbx_strand_id
1 'polypeptide(L)'
;MEKLEITNNINRVKEKIEEIIKSVSLFSDAISENNNVISNTLQQINEKLEELFKSVKLFFETENAISSNLSENKNQLNIVIDNLQDIVKIVNDFIDISKKTTSTLEELDKRCENIVGLMDTLNELNERSMNTARNAEIKAYHSGEEGKGFEVVARFLGNFSSNSMEIVSSIVQSIKEIRKFSSYLKDSFSQLKKPVEEIGSITDTLRQSIDNLRDIFKSFDEVTYILKIEGEKESNTKSSLEDAAKNIKEASENLYLNSSRVNLVVRSKDSLYEVFKNVVNNFIETYEKNIYVQNSKEFLLNYLKSFLFIFNVIENEFKSINFEKIKKSIDVSNLENLKNSLSRLNYASEKIITSSNEIKKTGENLSSFLSKLKEQVSQLLKFVDEASLQSKNLQSEFSNFKRKEKSVQNITENLKDLSLYAKLESARSGKEDLNVIVEQMIELSEQFKKVSEKIEVFLGEIRNDVVSSGEYFNNLNLYLKELVDKFEASSLIISETNKSLMFIENYSEDFRKNLIYQNSLIEEITRSFESIISSFDTTIFDVKSIQEKIKVAKDETEDLKKHLSTIEISGGKGKDTLRLYLSSDPVTLDPSKMGDATSSRIGHLVFRGIFEFAYKTWVFPTLIESWKISDDGRKITFRLKNNIYAHNGSQITSEDVVFSYKRTMTAPNGFFFDAVENIRPVDRFGFEMELKYPYVPLFANLATIGGAIIPKDLKTPIEENPVGTGPFKFSTWNKGEEIELEAFDKYIFGRPYVDRIKFYISKDEEEKKTALDMFVAKLIDIASISYTQIDRIEKDEYLKRCLVREISLDFQYLGFNMLKKELPFYDVRVRRAMSYMIDRVDMLQKLDNGYGTPAKGPIPPGVDCYNPSLKGYDYNPERAKELLKEAGYPNGLPDKYILDTSISAANMKRAEYLINQFKKFGINLEIRTSPWKDFLKLVHGGEQQLYMLGWSSDNGDPDNFLYPLFHSKNRGDAGNTSFYSNPEVDKLIEMGMRELNPKIRREIYRKAEEMIVRDAPVIFLYHGLDLYLVRENVKGFVPNILENNKFELVYLE
;
A
#
# COMPACT_ATOMS: atom_id res chain seq x y z
N MET A 1 25.92 27.97 56.47
CA MET A 1 25.15 26.74 56.19
C MET A 1 23.94 27.06 55.33
N GLU A 2 23.05 27.98 55.73
CA GLU A 2 21.89 28.43 54.94
C GLU A 2 22.25 28.84 53.49
N LYS A 3 23.32 29.64 53.29
CA LYS A 3 23.81 29.99 51.94
C LYS A 3 24.16 28.76 51.07
N LEU A 4 24.80 27.76 51.66
CA LEU A 4 25.22 26.54 50.96
C LEU A 4 24.02 25.67 50.57
N GLU A 5 23.02 25.59 51.45
CA GLU A 5 21.77 24.87 51.21
C GLU A 5 20.96 25.48 50.06
N ILE A 6 20.84 26.81 50.03
CA ILE A 6 20.18 27.53 48.93
C ILE A 6 20.90 27.28 47.60
N THR A 7 22.23 27.43 47.56
CA THR A 7 23.03 27.18 46.35
C THR A 7 22.87 25.74 45.86
N ASN A 8 22.88 24.76 46.76
CA ASN A 8 22.65 23.35 46.40
C ASN A 8 21.24 23.10 45.83
N ASN A 9 20.20 23.68 46.44
CA ASN A 9 18.83 23.56 45.95
C ASN A 9 18.67 24.19 44.56
N ILE A 10 19.30 25.34 44.32
CA ILE A 10 19.30 26.01 43.01
C ILE A 10 19.99 25.15 41.95
N ASN A 11 21.18 24.61 42.24
CA ASN A 11 21.90 23.73 41.32
C ASN A 11 21.11 22.46 40.99
N ARG A 12 20.41 21.88 41.99
CA ARG A 12 19.56 20.71 41.78
C ARG A 12 18.39 21.00 40.82
N VAL A 13 17.68 22.10 41.03
CA VAL A 13 16.58 22.54 40.14
C VAL A 13 17.10 22.77 38.72
N LYS A 14 18.27 23.40 38.60
CA LYS A 14 18.96 23.64 37.33
C LYS A 14 19.24 22.33 36.57
N GLU A 15 19.85 21.34 37.22
CA GLU A 15 20.13 20.02 36.63
C GLU A 15 18.84 19.30 36.19
N LYS A 16 17.77 19.38 36.99
CA LYS A 16 16.48 18.76 36.63
C LYS A 16 15.81 19.43 35.43
N ILE A 17 15.90 20.75 35.32
CA ILE A 17 15.42 21.48 34.14
C ILE A 17 16.19 21.01 32.88
N GLU A 18 17.52 20.89 32.94
CA GLU A 18 18.36 20.37 31.85
C GLU A 18 17.95 18.94 31.44
N GLU A 19 17.73 18.08 32.43
CA GLU A 19 17.33 16.69 32.17
C GLU A 19 15.99 16.62 31.42
N ILE A 20 15.02 17.46 31.78
CA ILE A 20 13.71 17.53 31.12
C ILE A 20 13.82 18.15 29.73
N ILE A 21 14.62 19.20 29.56
CA ILE A 21 14.98 19.76 28.24
C ILE A 21 15.43 18.66 27.30
N LYS A 22 16.48 17.95 27.70
CA LYS A 22 17.08 16.91 26.89
C LYS A 22 16.11 15.77 26.61
N SER A 23 15.38 15.31 27.64
CA SER A 23 14.43 14.19 27.50
C SER A 23 13.30 14.51 26.52
N VAL A 24 12.75 15.72 26.59
CA VAL A 24 11.67 16.14 25.67
C VAL A 24 12.17 16.31 24.23
N SER A 25 13.39 16.82 24.04
CA SER A 25 14.00 16.94 22.71
C SER A 25 14.19 15.57 22.06
N LEU A 26 14.81 14.62 22.79
CA LEU A 26 15.00 13.24 22.33
C LEU A 26 13.67 12.56 21.99
N PHE A 27 12.65 12.77 22.81
CA PHE A 27 11.31 12.25 22.56
C PHE A 27 10.65 12.83 21.30
N SER A 28 10.83 14.13 21.03
CA SER A 28 10.35 14.74 19.78
C SER A 28 11.00 14.13 18.56
N ASP A 29 12.31 13.84 18.62
CA ASP A 29 13.02 13.18 17.53
C ASP A 29 12.57 11.72 17.38
N ALA A 30 12.40 11.00 18.48
CA ALA A 30 11.90 9.62 18.50
C ALA A 30 10.48 9.50 17.90
N ILE A 31 9.55 10.40 18.24
CA ILE A 31 8.22 10.41 17.60
C ILE A 31 8.34 10.72 16.11
N SER A 32 9.19 11.66 15.70
CA SER A 32 9.38 11.97 14.29
C SER A 32 9.89 10.76 13.50
N GLU A 33 10.82 10.00 14.07
CA GLU A 33 11.35 8.79 13.47
C GLU A 33 10.32 7.68 13.45
N ASN A 34 9.62 7.45 14.55
CA ASN A 34 8.52 6.50 14.62
C ASN A 34 7.41 6.84 13.62
N ASN A 35 7.06 8.10 13.43
CA ASN A 35 6.05 8.50 12.44
C ASN A 35 6.51 8.18 11.01
N ASN A 36 7.79 8.38 10.69
CA ASN A 36 8.34 8.00 9.38
C ASN A 36 8.33 6.47 9.19
N VAL A 37 8.70 5.72 10.23
CA VAL A 37 8.63 4.25 10.21
C VAL A 37 7.19 3.81 10.00
N ILE A 38 6.25 4.32 10.79
CA ILE A 38 4.81 4.04 10.67
C ILE A 38 4.32 4.40 9.26
N SER A 39 4.62 5.60 8.75
CA SER A 39 4.18 6.03 7.42
C SER A 39 4.72 5.10 6.32
N ASN A 40 6.00 4.72 6.38
CA ASN A 40 6.60 3.80 5.41
C ASN A 40 6.01 2.39 5.55
N THR A 41 5.82 1.90 6.77
CA THR A 41 5.20 0.60 7.04
C THR A 41 3.74 0.57 6.60
N LEU A 42 2.99 1.67 6.77
CA LEU A 42 1.63 1.83 6.27
C LEU A 42 1.58 1.82 4.74
N GLN A 43 2.54 2.46 4.08
CA GLN A 43 2.67 2.37 2.62
C GLN A 43 2.91 0.92 2.17
N GLN A 44 3.84 0.21 2.83
CA GLN A 44 4.10 -1.20 2.55
C GLN A 44 2.88 -2.10 2.82
N ILE A 45 2.12 -1.83 3.89
CA ILE A 45 0.86 -2.51 4.18
C ILE A 45 -0.12 -2.27 3.03
N ASN A 46 -0.29 -1.03 2.56
CA ASN A 46 -1.18 -0.72 1.45
C ASN A 46 -0.78 -1.42 0.14
N GLU A 47 0.52 -1.43 -0.20
CA GLU A 47 1.03 -2.14 -1.39
C GLU A 47 0.75 -3.65 -1.30
N LYS A 48 1.02 -4.26 -0.15
CA LYS A 48 0.74 -5.69 0.09
C LYS A 48 -0.74 -6.02 0.13
N LEU A 49 -1.56 -5.10 0.64
CA LEU A 49 -3.02 -5.22 0.58
C LEU A 49 -3.50 -5.19 -0.86
N GLU A 50 -2.98 -4.30 -1.71
CA GLU A 50 -3.31 -4.31 -3.14
C GLU A 50 -2.91 -5.61 -3.83
N GLU A 51 -1.74 -6.17 -3.50
CA GLU A 51 -1.30 -7.48 -3.99
C GLU A 51 -2.21 -8.61 -3.51
N LEU A 52 -2.56 -8.61 -2.22
CA LEU A 52 -3.51 -9.54 -1.62
C LEU A 52 -4.84 -9.45 -2.38
N PHE A 53 -5.39 -8.26 -2.62
CA PHE A 53 -6.65 -8.11 -3.36
C PHE A 53 -6.59 -8.55 -4.82
N LYS A 54 -5.49 -8.28 -5.53
CA LYS A 54 -5.30 -8.79 -6.90
C LYS A 54 -5.31 -10.32 -6.90
N SER A 55 -4.67 -10.93 -5.91
CA SER A 55 -4.66 -12.39 -5.76
C SER A 55 -6.04 -12.96 -5.39
N VAL A 56 -6.83 -12.24 -4.61
CA VAL A 56 -8.22 -12.59 -4.23
C VAL A 56 -9.18 -12.51 -5.43
N LYS A 57 -8.98 -11.53 -6.31
CA LYS A 57 -9.76 -11.49 -7.55
C LYS A 57 -9.50 -12.72 -8.43
N LEU A 58 -8.23 -13.12 -8.55
CA LEU A 58 -7.84 -14.34 -9.26
C LEU A 58 -8.39 -15.60 -8.57
N PHE A 59 -8.51 -15.57 -7.23
CA PHE A 59 -9.16 -16.61 -6.43
C PHE A 59 -10.63 -16.81 -6.87
N PHE A 60 -11.44 -15.75 -6.98
CA PHE A 60 -12.85 -15.89 -7.37
C PHE A 60 -13.03 -16.37 -8.81
N GLU A 61 -12.16 -15.96 -9.74
CA GLU A 61 -12.18 -16.46 -11.11
C GLU A 61 -11.83 -17.95 -11.18
N THR A 62 -10.86 -18.38 -10.36
CA THR A 62 -10.44 -19.78 -10.26
C THR A 62 -11.47 -20.64 -9.54
N GLU A 63 -12.08 -20.12 -8.48
CA GLU A 63 -13.15 -20.77 -7.70
C GLU A 63 -14.38 -21.03 -8.57
N ASN A 64 -14.85 -20.03 -9.31
CA ASN A 64 -15.97 -20.20 -10.24
C ASN A 64 -15.65 -21.23 -11.33
N ALA A 65 -14.42 -21.24 -11.85
CA ALA A 65 -13.99 -22.23 -12.84
C ALA A 65 -13.96 -23.66 -12.24
N ILE A 66 -13.41 -23.84 -11.05
CA ILE A 66 -13.38 -25.15 -10.35
C ILE A 66 -14.81 -25.60 -10.03
N SER A 67 -15.64 -24.73 -9.43
CA SER A 67 -17.03 -25.02 -9.07
C SER A 67 -17.88 -25.39 -10.29
N SER A 68 -17.75 -24.65 -11.41
CA SER A 68 -18.48 -24.95 -12.65
C SER A 68 -18.05 -26.29 -13.26
N ASN A 69 -16.75 -26.55 -13.37
CA ASN A 69 -16.24 -27.81 -13.93
C ASN A 69 -16.53 -29.02 -13.03
N LEU A 70 -16.53 -28.85 -11.70
CA LEU A 70 -16.96 -29.90 -10.76
C LEU A 70 -18.43 -30.25 -10.96
N SER A 71 -19.29 -29.24 -11.13
CA SER A 71 -20.72 -29.46 -11.41
C SER A 71 -20.94 -30.15 -12.75
N GLU A 72 -20.18 -29.79 -13.79
CA GLU A 72 -20.28 -30.42 -15.11
C GLU A 72 -19.79 -31.88 -15.09
N ASN A 73 -18.64 -32.15 -14.46
CA ASN A 73 -18.13 -33.52 -14.31
C ASN A 73 -19.07 -34.40 -13.47
N LYS A 74 -19.71 -33.85 -12.44
CA LYS A 74 -20.74 -34.55 -11.66
C LYS A 74 -21.90 -34.98 -12.57
N ASN A 75 -22.37 -34.11 -13.46
CA ASN A 75 -23.43 -34.45 -14.41
C ASN A 75 -22.98 -35.52 -15.42
N GLN A 76 -21.78 -35.40 -15.99
CA GLN A 76 -21.24 -36.38 -16.95
C GLN A 76 -21.06 -37.76 -16.32
N LEU A 77 -20.53 -37.83 -15.09
CA LEU A 77 -20.34 -39.09 -14.40
C LEU A 77 -21.66 -39.72 -13.91
N ASN A 78 -22.70 -38.92 -13.61
CA ASN A 78 -24.04 -39.46 -13.38
C ASN A 78 -24.57 -40.17 -14.64
N ILE A 79 -24.33 -39.62 -15.83
CA ILE A 79 -24.67 -40.30 -17.10
C ILE A 79 -23.90 -41.62 -17.25
N VAL A 80 -22.62 -41.66 -16.85
CA VAL A 80 -21.85 -42.92 -16.82
C VAL A 80 -22.47 -43.92 -15.84
N ILE A 81 -22.82 -43.49 -14.63
CA ILE A 81 -23.47 -44.35 -13.63
C ILE A 81 -24.77 -44.95 -14.18
N ASP A 82 -25.61 -44.14 -14.81
CA ASP A 82 -26.86 -44.58 -15.42
C ASP A 82 -26.60 -45.58 -16.56
N ASN A 83 -25.62 -45.31 -17.42
CA ASN A 83 -25.23 -46.24 -18.49
C ASN A 83 -24.71 -47.58 -17.95
N LEU A 84 -23.93 -47.57 -16.87
CA LEU A 84 -23.44 -48.80 -16.24
C LEU A 84 -24.59 -49.60 -15.62
N GLN A 85 -25.58 -48.95 -15.02
CA GLN A 85 -26.78 -49.61 -14.53
C GLN A 85 -27.58 -50.26 -15.66
N ASP A 86 -27.70 -49.58 -16.80
CA ASP A 86 -28.32 -50.14 -18.00
C ASP A 86 -27.56 -51.33 -18.57
N ILE A 87 -26.22 -51.24 -18.65
CA ILE A 87 -25.35 -52.35 -19.06
C ILE A 87 -25.61 -53.59 -18.21
N VAL A 88 -25.67 -53.42 -16.88
CA VAL A 88 -25.97 -54.51 -15.95
C VAL A 88 -27.33 -55.15 -16.26
N LYS A 89 -28.34 -54.34 -16.57
CA LYS A 89 -29.65 -54.85 -16.96
C LYS A 89 -29.60 -55.64 -18.26
N ILE A 90 -28.98 -55.09 -19.30
CA ILE A 90 -28.89 -55.73 -20.63
C ILE A 90 -28.09 -57.03 -20.57
N VAL A 91 -27.01 -57.09 -19.78
CA VAL A 91 -26.25 -58.33 -19.54
C VAL A 91 -27.15 -59.42 -18.93
N ASN A 92 -27.97 -59.07 -17.94
CA ASN A 92 -28.88 -60.04 -17.32
C ASN A 92 -29.94 -60.55 -18.32
N ASP A 93 -30.51 -59.64 -19.12
CA ASP A 93 -31.48 -59.99 -20.17
C ASP A 93 -30.83 -60.88 -21.25
N PHE A 94 -29.58 -60.60 -21.63
CA PHE A 94 -28.78 -61.40 -22.55
C PHE A 94 -28.51 -62.83 -22.01
N ILE A 95 -28.20 -62.95 -20.72
CA ILE A 95 -28.00 -64.27 -20.08
C ILE A 95 -29.30 -65.09 -20.07
N ASP A 96 -30.44 -64.47 -19.75
CA ASP A 96 -31.73 -65.16 -19.72
C ASP A 96 -32.16 -65.65 -21.11
N ILE A 97 -32.05 -64.78 -22.13
CA ILE A 97 -32.40 -65.15 -23.50
C ILE A 97 -31.43 -66.19 -24.06
N SER A 98 -30.14 -66.14 -23.70
CA SER A 98 -29.15 -67.16 -24.05
C SER A 98 -29.53 -68.54 -23.50
N LYS A 99 -29.92 -68.63 -22.22
CA LYS A 99 -30.39 -69.89 -21.62
C LYS A 99 -31.62 -70.46 -22.35
N LYS A 100 -32.57 -69.59 -22.72
CA LYS A 100 -33.76 -69.97 -23.51
C LYS A 100 -33.39 -70.50 -24.89
N THR A 101 -32.44 -69.86 -25.58
CA THR A 101 -31.90 -70.32 -26.86
C THR A 101 -31.27 -71.70 -26.73
N THR A 102 -30.42 -71.94 -25.74
CA THR A 102 -29.80 -73.25 -25.50
C THR A 102 -30.85 -74.34 -25.32
N SER A 103 -31.82 -74.13 -24.43
CA SER A 103 -32.89 -75.11 -24.16
C SER A 103 -33.70 -75.42 -25.42
N THR A 104 -34.00 -74.41 -26.23
CA THR A 104 -34.76 -74.57 -27.48
C THR A 104 -33.96 -75.34 -28.53
N LEU A 105 -32.65 -75.09 -28.64
CA LEU A 105 -31.77 -75.81 -29.57
C LEU A 105 -31.52 -77.26 -29.15
N GLU A 106 -31.41 -77.53 -27.84
CA GLU A 106 -31.31 -78.89 -27.31
C GLU A 106 -32.58 -79.71 -27.58
N GLU A 107 -33.76 -79.10 -27.41
CA GLU A 107 -35.03 -79.73 -27.77
C GLU A 107 -35.15 -79.97 -29.28
N LEU A 108 -34.77 -78.98 -30.10
CA LEU A 108 -34.79 -79.08 -31.56
C LEU A 108 -33.88 -80.22 -32.06
N ASP A 109 -32.64 -80.30 -31.55
CA ASP A 109 -31.69 -81.35 -31.89
C ASP A 109 -32.21 -82.73 -31.49
N LYS A 110 -32.77 -82.88 -30.28
CA LYS A 110 -33.39 -84.13 -29.82
C LYS A 110 -34.57 -84.55 -30.69
N ARG A 111 -35.41 -83.60 -31.14
CA ARG A 111 -36.50 -83.88 -32.10
C ARG A 111 -35.93 -84.31 -33.45
N CYS A 112 -34.87 -83.65 -33.93
CA CYS A 112 -34.15 -84.01 -35.16
C CYS A 112 -33.39 -85.36 -35.11
N GLU A 113 -33.07 -85.90 -33.93
CA GLU A 113 -32.57 -87.29 -33.82
C GLU A 113 -33.66 -88.32 -34.09
N ASN A 114 -34.91 -88.03 -33.68
CA ASN A 114 -36.03 -88.97 -33.81
C ASN A 114 -36.46 -89.20 -35.27
N ILE A 115 -36.15 -88.29 -36.20
CA ILE A 115 -36.50 -88.45 -37.63
C ILE A 115 -35.58 -89.44 -38.37
N VAL A 116 -34.44 -89.86 -37.79
CA VAL A 116 -33.54 -90.86 -38.40
C VAL A 116 -34.27 -92.18 -38.68
N GLY A 117 -35.11 -92.64 -37.75
CA GLY A 117 -35.91 -93.86 -37.96
C GLY A 117 -36.91 -93.74 -39.11
N LEU A 118 -37.38 -92.53 -39.43
CA LEU A 118 -38.24 -92.28 -40.60
C LEU A 118 -37.45 -92.29 -41.90
N MET A 119 -36.17 -91.88 -41.88
CA MET A 119 -35.30 -91.94 -43.07
C MET A 119 -35.02 -93.39 -43.48
N ASP A 120 -34.72 -94.25 -42.51
CA ASP A 120 -34.50 -95.68 -42.76
C ASP A 120 -35.78 -96.34 -43.28
N THR A 121 -36.93 -96.01 -42.66
CA THR A 121 -38.24 -96.49 -43.13
C THR A 121 -38.52 -96.02 -44.57
N LEU A 122 -38.26 -94.77 -44.92
CA LEU A 122 -38.46 -94.26 -46.28
C LEU A 122 -37.56 -94.95 -47.32
N ASN A 123 -36.29 -95.18 -46.98
CA ASN A 123 -35.36 -95.89 -47.84
C ASN A 123 -35.77 -97.36 -48.03
N GLU A 124 -36.15 -98.04 -46.95
CA GLU A 124 -36.66 -99.42 -47.01
C GLU A 124 -37.93 -99.55 -47.86
N LEU A 125 -38.87 -98.62 -47.71
CA LEU A 125 -40.09 -98.59 -48.52
C LEU A 125 -39.78 -98.38 -50.00
N ASN A 126 -38.78 -97.55 -50.31
CA ASN A 126 -38.36 -97.31 -51.67
C ASN A 126 -37.66 -98.53 -52.29
N GLU A 127 -36.79 -99.21 -51.54
CA GLU A 127 -36.18 -100.48 -51.96
C GLU A 127 -37.24 -101.58 -52.17
N ARG A 128 -38.22 -101.66 -51.25
CA ARG A 128 -39.37 -102.57 -51.40
C ARG A 128 -40.21 -102.24 -52.63
N SER A 129 -40.43 -100.97 -52.93
CA SER A 129 -41.13 -100.54 -54.15
C SER A 129 -40.39 -101.01 -55.41
N MET A 130 -39.06 -100.86 -55.44
CA MET A 130 -38.23 -101.28 -56.57
C MET A 130 -38.19 -102.80 -56.73
N ASN A 131 -38.09 -103.54 -55.62
CA ASN A 131 -38.17 -104.99 -55.63
C ASN A 131 -39.56 -105.47 -56.07
N THR A 132 -40.63 -104.78 -55.66
CA THR A 132 -42.00 -105.08 -56.09
C THR A 132 -42.17 -104.81 -57.58
N ALA A 133 -41.60 -103.73 -58.12
CA ALA A 133 -41.56 -103.45 -59.56
C ALA A 133 -40.84 -104.54 -60.35
N ARG A 134 -39.67 -104.97 -59.86
CA ARG A 134 -38.87 -106.02 -60.51
C ARG A 134 -39.54 -107.40 -60.42
N ASN A 135 -40.17 -107.71 -59.28
CA ASN A 135 -40.97 -108.92 -59.11
C ASN A 135 -42.19 -108.90 -60.04
N ALA A 136 -42.84 -107.75 -60.21
CA ALA A 136 -43.93 -107.57 -61.16
C ALA A 136 -43.47 -107.81 -62.59
N GLU A 137 -42.29 -107.29 -62.97
CA GLU A 137 -41.70 -107.47 -64.31
C GLU A 137 -41.36 -108.95 -64.58
N ILE A 138 -40.73 -109.62 -63.62
CA ILE A 138 -40.41 -111.06 -63.72
C ILE A 138 -41.70 -111.87 -63.84
N LYS A 139 -42.68 -111.66 -62.96
CA LYS A 139 -43.94 -112.41 -63.00
C LYS A 139 -44.75 -112.13 -64.26
N ALA A 140 -44.72 -110.90 -64.77
CA ALA A 140 -45.32 -110.55 -66.06
C ALA A 140 -44.66 -111.35 -67.21
N TYR A 141 -43.34 -111.40 -67.25
CA TYR A 141 -42.58 -112.14 -68.27
C TYR A 141 -42.87 -113.65 -68.23
N HIS A 142 -42.88 -114.25 -67.04
CA HIS A 142 -43.21 -115.68 -66.86
C HIS A 142 -44.66 -116.02 -67.22
N SER A 143 -45.56 -115.05 -67.22
CA SER A 143 -46.99 -115.25 -67.48
C SER A 143 -47.35 -115.27 -68.97
N GLY A 144 -46.40 -115.01 -69.88
CA GLY A 144 -46.61 -115.06 -71.34
C GLY A 144 -47.54 -113.95 -71.85
N GLU A 145 -48.32 -114.22 -72.90
CA GLU A 145 -49.26 -113.23 -73.48
C GLU A 145 -50.26 -112.67 -72.46
N GLU A 146 -50.65 -113.47 -71.47
CA GLU A 146 -51.57 -113.08 -70.40
C GLU A 146 -50.94 -112.12 -69.37
N GLY A 147 -49.61 -111.95 -69.38
CA GLY A 147 -48.86 -111.05 -68.49
C GLY A 147 -48.59 -109.64 -69.04
N LYS A 148 -48.92 -109.35 -70.31
CA LYS A 148 -48.60 -108.07 -70.98
C LYS A 148 -49.21 -106.83 -70.30
N GLY A 149 -50.39 -106.96 -69.68
CA GLY A 149 -51.01 -105.88 -68.90
C GLY A 149 -50.22 -105.52 -67.64
N PHE A 150 -49.61 -106.53 -66.99
CA PHE A 150 -48.73 -106.35 -65.84
C PHE A 150 -47.33 -105.85 -66.21
N GLU A 151 -46.89 -106.04 -67.45
CA GLU A 151 -45.65 -105.43 -67.95
C GLU A 151 -45.76 -103.89 -67.94
N VAL A 152 -46.94 -103.35 -68.22
CA VAL A 152 -47.24 -101.91 -68.13
C VAL A 152 -47.26 -101.48 -66.66
N VAL A 153 -47.90 -102.24 -65.78
CA VAL A 153 -47.88 -101.99 -64.32
C VAL A 153 -46.46 -101.98 -63.78
N ALA A 154 -45.64 -102.97 -64.15
CA ALA A 154 -44.24 -103.08 -63.73
C ALA A 154 -43.40 -101.91 -64.25
N ARG A 155 -43.60 -101.49 -65.49
CA ARG A 155 -42.92 -100.32 -66.07
C ARG A 155 -43.32 -99.01 -65.39
N PHE A 156 -44.61 -98.81 -65.15
CA PHE A 156 -45.08 -97.63 -64.41
C PHE A 156 -44.61 -97.66 -62.95
N LEU A 157 -44.62 -98.81 -62.29
CA LEU A 157 -44.13 -98.97 -60.92
C LEU A 157 -42.61 -98.78 -60.85
N GLY A 158 -41.88 -99.18 -61.89
CA GLY A 158 -40.44 -98.91 -62.05
C GLY A 158 -40.15 -97.41 -62.24
N ASN A 159 -40.85 -96.74 -63.15
CA ASN A 159 -40.74 -95.28 -63.33
C ASN A 159 -41.16 -94.50 -62.07
N PHE A 160 -42.24 -94.93 -61.43
CA PHE A 160 -42.70 -94.40 -60.17
C PHE A 160 -41.64 -94.58 -59.07
N SER A 161 -41.04 -95.76 -58.95
CA SER A 161 -40.01 -96.04 -57.95
C SER A 161 -38.77 -95.17 -58.19
N SER A 162 -38.38 -94.93 -59.44
CA SER A 162 -37.29 -94.00 -59.78
C SER A 162 -37.60 -92.54 -59.40
N ASN A 163 -38.81 -92.04 -59.70
CA ASN A 163 -39.22 -90.67 -59.33
C ASN A 163 -39.41 -90.52 -57.81
N SER A 164 -39.98 -91.54 -57.17
CA SER A 164 -40.08 -91.65 -55.71
C SER A 164 -38.69 -91.64 -55.09
N MET A 165 -37.72 -92.32 -55.68
CA MET A 165 -36.33 -92.33 -55.21
C MET A 165 -35.70 -90.94 -55.27
N GLU A 166 -35.94 -90.15 -56.32
CA GLU A 166 -35.45 -88.77 -56.37
C GLU A 166 -36.09 -87.88 -55.29
N ILE A 167 -37.41 -88.00 -55.09
CA ILE A 167 -38.14 -87.23 -54.08
C ILE A 167 -37.71 -87.64 -52.66
N VAL A 168 -37.66 -88.94 -52.37
CA VAL A 168 -37.22 -89.50 -51.09
C VAL A 168 -35.76 -89.15 -50.82
N SER A 169 -34.87 -89.30 -51.81
CA SER A 169 -33.46 -88.90 -51.70
C SER A 169 -33.32 -87.40 -51.40
N SER A 170 -34.12 -86.55 -52.05
CA SER A 170 -34.15 -85.11 -51.80
C SER A 170 -34.69 -84.73 -50.41
N ILE A 171 -35.62 -85.51 -49.87
CA ILE A 171 -36.20 -85.36 -48.53
C ILE A 171 -35.22 -85.83 -47.46
N VAL A 172 -34.61 -87.00 -47.65
CA VAL A 172 -33.50 -87.52 -46.84
C VAL A 172 -32.37 -86.49 -46.82
N GLN A 173 -32.04 -85.87 -47.95
CA GLN A 173 -31.02 -84.83 -48.01
C GLN A 173 -31.44 -83.58 -47.22
N SER A 174 -32.67 -83.09 -47.36
CA SER A 174 -33.16 -81.96 -46.55
C SER A 174 -33.21 -82.27 -45.05
N ILE A 175 -33.53 -83.51 -44.64
CA ILE A 175 -33.46 -83.93 -43.23
C ILE A 175 -32.01 -83.95 -42.74
N LYS A 176 -31.07 -84.45 -43.56
CA LYS A 176 -29.64 -84.42 -43.24
C LYS A 176 -29.13 -82.99 -43.08
N GLU A 177 -29.52 -82.08 -43.96
CA GLU A 177 -29.14 -80.67 -43.86
C GLU A 177 -29.78 -80.00 -42.64
N ILE A 178 -31.09 -80.22 -42.36
CA ILE A 178 -31.76 -79.71 -41.15
C ILE A 178 -31.03 -80.18 -39.88
N ARG A 179 -30.70 -81.47 -39.80
CA ARG A 179 -29.96 -82.03 -38.66
C ARG A 179 -28.54 -81.45 -38.55
N LYS A 180 -27.86 -81.31 -39.68
CA LYS A 180 -26.52 -80.74 -39.73
C LYS A 180 -26.54 -79.29 -39.23
N PHE A 181 -27.53 -78.50 -39.65
CA PHE A 181 -27.69 -77.13 -39.18
C PHE A 181 -28.13 -77.06 -37.70
N SER A 182 -29.04 -77.93 -37.23
CA SER A 182 -29.46 -77.96 -35.82
C SER A 182 -28.32 -78.36 -34.88
N SER A 183 -27.58 -79.42 -35.23
CA SER A 183 -26.43 -79.91 -34.46
C SER A 183 -25.30 -78.88 -34.47
N TYR A 184 -25.03 -78.25 -35.62
CA TYR A 184 -24.06 -77.15 -35.69
C TYR A 184 -24.47 -76.00 -34.75
N LEU A 185 -25.73 -75.56 -34.80
CA LEU A 185 -26.21 -74.47 -33.93
C LEU A 185 -26.10 -74.83 -32.45
N LYS A 186 -26.48 -76.05 -32.05
CA LYS A 186 -26.35 -76.54 -30.67
C LYS A 186 -24.90 -76.56 -30.21
N ASP A 187 -24.01 -77.17 -31.00
CA ASP A 187 -22.60 -77.29 -30.65
C ASP A 187 -21.93 -75.92 -30.58
N SER A 188 -22.18 -75.06 -31.59
CA SER A 188 -21.70 -73.68 -31.60
C SER A 188 -22.22 -72.88 -30.40
N PHE A 189 -23.48 -73.05 -30.00
CA PHE A 189 -24.05 -72.32 -28.87
C PHE A 189 -23.59 -72.86 -27.50
N SER A 190 -23.32 -74.16 -27.39
CA SER A 190 -22.76 -74.77 -26.17
C SER A 190 -21.39 -74.17 -25.79
N GLN A 191 -20.61 -73.75 -26.79
CA GLN A 191 -19.33 -73.07 -26.61
C GLN A 191 -19.49 -71.65 -26.04
N LEU A 192 -20.68 -71.04 -26.15
CA LEU A 192 -20.97 -69.69 -25.65
C LEU A 192 -21.32 -69.66 -24.16
N LYS A 193 -21.62 -70.81 -23.54
CA LYS A 193 -22.03 -70.89 -22.13
C LYS A 193 -21.01 -70.26 -21.18
N LYS A 194 -19.73 -70.60 -21.35
CA LYS A 194 -18.65 -70.09 -20.50
C LYS A 194 -18.42 -68.56 -20.67
N PRO A 195 -18.29 -68.03 -21.91
CA PRO A 195 -18.26 -66.58 -22.13
C PRO A 195 -19.45 -65.81 -21.53
N VAL A 196 -20.67 -66.37 -21.62
CA VAL A 196 -21.89 -65.76 -21.06
C VAL A 196 -21.85 -65.73 -19.52
N GLU A 197 -21.35 -66.80 -18.89
CA GLU A 197 -21.16 -66.87 -17.43
C GLU A 197 -20.07 -65.91 -16.94
N GLU A 198 -18.98 -65.77 -17.69
CA GLU A 198 -17.90 -64.82 -17.39
C GLU A 198 -18.42 -63.36 -17.40
N ILE A 199 -19.24 -62.97 -18.39
CA ILE A 199 -19.86 -61.64 -18.46
C ILE A 199 -20.85 -61.41 -17.30
N GLY A 200 -21.54 -62.46 -16.84
CA GLY A 200 -22.45 -62.37 -15.69
C GLY A 200 -21.74 -62.11 -14.37
N SER A 201 -20.62 -62.79 -14.12
CA SER A 201 -19.82 -62.70 -12.87
C SER A 201 -19.22 -61.30 -12.61
N ILE A 202 -19.21 -60.50 -13.65
CA ILE A 202 -18.57 -59.19 -13.74
C ILE A 202 -19.50 -58.05 -13.27
N THR A 203 -20.81 -58.30 -13.18
CA THR A 203 -21.86 -57.35 -12.80
C THR A 203 -21.65 -56.73 -11.41
N ASP A 204 -21.11 -57.49 -10.45
CA ASP A 204 -20.90 -57.01 -9.08
C ASP A 204 -19.71 -56.05 -8.97
N THR A 205 -18.65 -56.27 -9.77
CA THR A 205 -17.52 -55.35 -9.91
C THR A 205 -17.96 -53.98 -10.46
N LEU A 206 -18.92 -53.98 -11.38
CA LEU A 206 -19.52 -52.76 -11.92
C LEU A 206 -20.34 -52.01 -10.85
N ARG A 207 -21.11 -52.71 -10.02
CA ARG A 207 -21.87 -52.11 -8.92
C ARG A 207 -20.96 -51.47 -7.87
N GLN A 208 -19.88 -52.14 -7.48
CA GLN A 208 -18.91 -51.59 -6.54
C GLN A 208 -18.24 -50.31 -7.07
N SER A 209 -17.93 -50.28 -8.38
CA SER A 209 -17.38 -49.09 -9.03
C SER A 209 -18.35 -47.90 -9.04
N ILE A 210 -19.66 -48.16 -9.19
CA ILE A 210 -20.72 -47.13 -9.11
C ILE A 210 -20.80 -46.52 -7.70
N ASP A 211 -20.77 -47.35 -6.65
CA ASP A 211 -20.90 -46.86 -5.28
C ASP A 211 -19.67 -46.05 -4.83
N ASN A 212 -18.47 -46.47 -5.24
CA ASN A 212 -17.24 -45.70 -5.01
C ASN A 212 -17.32 -44.30 -5.66
N LEU A 213 -17.83 -44.20 -6.89
CA LEU A 213 -18.02 -42.89 -7.55
C LEU A 213 -19.03 -42.01 -6.79
N ARG A 214 -20.11 -42.58 -6.26
CA ARG A 214 -21.13 -41.85 -5.48
C ARG A 214 -20.59 -41.27 -4.18
N ASP A 215 -19.75 -42.00 -3.46
CA ASP A 215 -19.20 -41.52 -2.20
C ASP A 215 -18.17 -40.41 -2.41
N ILE A 216 -17.40 -40.46 -3.50
CA ILE A 216 -16.49 -39.37 -3.86
C ILE A 216 -17.29 -38.08 -4.20
N PHE A 217 -18.49 -38.16 -4.79
CA PHE A 217 -19.29 -36.95 -5.09
C PHE A 217 -19.76 -36.17 -3.87
N LYS A 218 -20.07 -36.86 -2.75
CA LYS A 218 -20.47 -36.18 -1.51
C LYS A 218 -19.34 -35.28 -0.99
N SER A 219 -18.08 -35.63 -1.28
CA SER A 219 -16.91 -34.89 -0.85
C SER A 219 -16.77 -33.55 -1.60
N PHE A 220 -17.19 -33.47 -2.88
CA PHE A 220 -17.15 -32.24 -3.67
C PHE A 220 -18.18 -31.20 -3.23
N ASP A 221 -19.39 -31.61 -2.86
CA ASP A 221 -20.44 -30.69 -2.40
C ASP A 221 -20.03 -29.95 -1.10
N GLU A 222 -19.36 -30.66 -0.19
CA GLU A 222 -18.79 -30.08 1.03
C GLU A 222 -17.71 -29.03 0.73
N VAL A 223 -16.86 -29.30 -0.27
CA VAL A 223 -15.78 -28.39 -0.67
C VAL A 223 -16.33 -27.12 -1.32
N THR A 224 -17.32 -27.23 -2.23
CA THR A 224 -17.94 -26.06 -2.87
C THR A 224 -18.59 -25.11 -1.86
N TYR A 225 -19.15 -25.66 -0.77
CA TYR A 225 -19.71 -24.85 0.31
C TYR A 225 -18.63 -24.07 1.09
N ILE A 226 -17.48 -24.70 1.38
CA ILE A 226 -16.34 -24.06 2.06
C ILE A 226 -15.80 -22.89 1.21
N LEU A 227 -15.63 -23.10 -0.10
CA LEU A 227 -15.14 -22.08 -1.03
C LEU A 227 -15.99 -20.80 -1.00
N LYS A 228 -17.33 -20.94 -0.95
CA LYS A 228 -18.26 -19.82 -0.97
C LYS A 228 -18.26 -18.98 0.31
N ILE A 229 -18.25 -19.61 1.48
CA ILE A 229 -18.34 -18.89 2.77
C ILE A 229 -17.07 -18.12 3.08
N GLU A 230 -15.91 -18.71 2.81
CA GLU A 230 -14.65 -18.08 3.19
C GLU A 230 -14.32 -16.85 2.31
N GLY A 231 -14.80 -16.81 1.07
CA GLY A 231 -14.66 -15.64 0.19
C GLY A 231 -15.39 -14.37 0.68
N GLU A 232 -16.57 -14.49 1.31
CA GLU A 232 -17.32 -13.33 1.82
C GLU A 232 -16.65 -12.66 3.02
N LYS A 233 -15.93 -13.42 3.87
CA LYS A 233 -15.26 -12.89 5.07
C LYS A 233 -14.05 -12.01 4.74
N GLU A 234 -13.41 -12.25 3.62
CA GLU A 234 -12.21 -11.53 3.18
C GLU A 234 -12.52 -10.06 2.83
N SER A 235 -13.69 -9.79 2.24
CA SER A 235 -14.12 -8.42 1.91
C SER A 235 -14.34 -7.53 3.14
N ASN A 236 -14.93 -8.06 4.21
CA ASN A 236 -15.17 -7.32 5.46
C ASN A 236 -13.86 -6.99 6.22
N THR A 237 -12.84 -7.84 6.02
CA THR A 237 -11.53 -7.67 6.67
C THR A 237 -10.79 -6.44 6.11
N LYS A 238 -10.97 -6.11 4.82
CA LYS A 238 -10.39 -4.92 4.18
C LYS A 238 -10.76 -3.61 4.90
N SER A 239 -12.06 -3.36 5.05
CA SER A 239 -12.55 -2.11 5.65
C SER A 239 -12.01 -1.94 7.07
N SER A 240 -11.96 -3.03 7.84
CA SER A 240 -11.48 -3.03 9.21
C SER A 240 -9.98 -2.71 9.31
N LEU A 241 -9.17 -3.21 8.37
CA LEU A 241 -7.73 -2.93 8.31
C LEU A 241 -7.44 -1.50 7.84
N GLU A 242 -8.18 -0.99 6.85
CA GLU A 242 -8.07 0.40 6.39
C GLU A 242 -8.44 1.39 7.51
N ASP A 243 -9.48 1.08 8.27
CA ASP A 243 -9.90 1.87 9.44
C ASP A 243 -8.84 1.84 10.55
N ALA A 244 -8.27 0.67 10.86
CA ALA A 244 -7.20 0.54 11.85
C ALA A 244 -5.94 1.33 11.43
N ALA A 245 -5.53 1.20 10.16
CA ALA A 245 -4.40 1.93 9.59
C ALA A 245 -4.60 3.46 9.67
N LYS A 246 -5.80 3.93 9.33
CA LYS A 246 -6.17 5.34 9.43
C LYS A 246 -6.12 5.84 10.88
N ASN A 247 -6.69 5.09 11.82
CA ASN A 247 -6.68 5.46 13.25
C ASN A 247 -5.26 5.53 13.81
N ILE A 248 -4.39 4.59 13.45
CA ILE A 248 -2.96 4.58 13.81
C ILE A 248 -2.26 5.82 13.27
N LYS A 249 -2.48 6.16 12.00
CA LYS A 249 -1.90 7.34 11.37
C LYS A 249 -2.35 8.63 12.07
N GLU A 250 -3.65 8.80 12.26
CA GLU A 250 -4.21 9.96 12.97
C GLU A 250 -3.67 10.06 14.40
N ALA A 251 -3.52 8.93 15.10
CA ALA A 251 -2.94 8.89 16.43
C ALA A 251 -1.46 9.31 16.44
N SER A 252 -0.67 8.82 15.49
CA SER A 252 0.75 9.18 15.32
C SER A 252 0.90 10.67 14.99
N GLU A 253 0.07 11.17 14.08
CA GLU A 253 0.02 12.60 13.72
C GLU A 253 -0.36 13.47 14.92
N ASN A 254 -1.35 13.08 15.72
CA ASN A 254 -1.72 13.79 16.94
C ASN A 254 -0.60 13.76 18.00
N LEU A 255 0.05 12.62 18.21
CA LEU A 255 1.21 12.49 19.09
C LEU A 255 2.35 13.39 18.66
N TYR A 256 2.61 13.42 17.36
CA TYR A 256 3.62 14.26 16.73
C TYR A 256 3.30 15.75 16.88
N LEU A 257 2.05 16.14 16.63
CA LEU A 257 1.60 17.52 16.81
C LEU A 257 1.75 17.97 18.27
N ASN A 258 1.35 17.12 19.21
CA ASN A 258 1.51 17.38 20.63
C ASN A 258 2.98 17.41 21.06
N SER A 259 3.82 16.51 20.54
CA SER A 259 5.27 16.56 20.79
C SER A 259 5.88 17.83 20.21
N SER A 260 5.39 18.31 19.06
CA SER A 260 5.86 19.54 18.43
C SER A 260 5.42 20.78 19.19
N ARG A 261 4.19 20.82 19.71
CA ARG A 261 3.71 21.87 20.62
C ARG A 261 4.55 21.93 21.89
N VAL A 262 4.79 20.75 22.49
CA VAL A 262 5.68 20.59 23.63
C VAL A 262 7.10 21.04 23.25
N ASN A 263 7.62 20.67 22.08
CA ASN A 263 8.94 21.07 21.59
C ASN A 263 9.01 22.59 21.37
N LEU A 264 7.98 23.26 20.87
CA LEU A 264 7.94 24.72 20.75
C LEU A 264 8.06 25.40 22.13
N VAL A 265 7.32 24.88 23.11
CA VAL A 265 7.41 25.32 24.50
C VAL A 265 8.79 25.00 25.09
N VAL A 266 9.37 23.84 24.77
CA VAL A 266 10.70 23.42 25.21
C VAL A 266 11.83 24.22 24.57
N ARG A 267 11.71 24.55 23.30
CA ARG A 267 12.61 25.42 22.55
C ARG A 267 12.67 26.82 23.15
N SER A 268 11.52 27.35 23.58
CA SER A 268 11.49 28.58 24.40
C SER A 268 12.21 28.42 25.75
N LYS A 269 12.24 27.19 26.27
CA LYS A 269 12.78 26.85 27.57
C LYS A 269 14.30 26.71 27.59
N ASP A 270 14.96 26.35 26.48
CA ASP A 270 16.43 26.36 26.40
C ASP A 270 17.00 27.75 26.69
N SER A 271 16.35 28.76 26.14
CA SER A 271 16.70 30.14 26.44
C SER A 271 16.19 30.60 27.78
N LEU A 272 15.02 30.16 28.25
CA LEU A 272 14.66 30.40 29.65
C LEU A 272 15.64 29.73 30.59
N TYR A 273 16.23 28.60 30.21
CA TYR A 273 17.23 27.87 30.98
C TYR A 273 18.56 28.60 30.98
N GLU A 274 19.04 29.09 29.84
CA GLU A 274 20.24 29.93 29.81
C GLU A 274 20.02 31.25 30.56
N VAL A 275 18.85 31.88 30.40
CA VAL A 275 18.47 33.06 31.18
C VAL A 275 18.36 32.72 32.67
N PHE A 276 17.78 31.57 33.02
CA PHE A 276 17.66 31.09 34.39
C PHE A 276 19.02 30.81 34.99
N LYS A 277 19.89 30.12 34.27
CA LYS A 277 21.28 29.88 34.64
C LYS A 277 22.02 31.20 34.85
N ASN A 278 21.81 32.20 34.00
CA ASN A 278 22.39 33.53 34.19
C ASN A 278 21.80 34.25 35.41
N VAL A 279 20.48 34.22 35.61
CA VAL A 279 19.78 34.80 36.77
C VAL A 279 20.20 34.09 38.06
N VAL A 280 20.38 32.77 38.02
CA VAL A 280 20.88 31.92 39.10
C VAL A 280 22.31 32.27 39.45
N ASN A 281 23.20 32.33 38.44
CA ASN A 281 24.60 32.68 38.65
C ASN A 281 24.70 34.11 39.22
N ASN A 282 23.94 35.06 38.66
CA ASN A 282 23.84 36.42 39.17
C ASN A 282 23.28 36.45 40.59
N PHE A 283 22.26 35.64 40.92
CA PHE A 283 21.72 35.55 42.27
C PHE A 283 22.78 35.02 43.25
N ILE A 284 23.49 33.94 42.91
CA ILE A 284 24.57 33.39 43.74
C ILE A 284 25.65 34.46 43.96
N GLU A 285 26.13 35.10 42.90
CA GLU A 285 27.19 36.12 42.99
C GLU A 285 26.74 37.34 43.82
N THR A 286 25.54 37.88 43.54
CA THR A 286 24.96 39.00 44.29
C THR A 286 24.74 38.64 45.76
N TYR A 287 24.24 37.44 46.04
CA TYR A 287 23.97 36.93 47.39
C TYR A 287 25.26 36.64 48.19
N GLU A 288 26.34 36.21 47.53
CA GLU A 288 27.67 36.08 48.12
C GLU A 288 28.25 37.46 48.46
N LYS A 289 28.18 38.42 47.53
CA LYS A 289 28.73 39.79 47.67
C LYS A 289 27.84 40.74 48.49
N ASN A 290 26.59 40.37 48.76
CA ASN A 290 25.56 41.18 49.42
C ASN A 290 25.21 42.50 48.71
N ILE A 291 25.10 42.46 47.37
CA ILE A 291 24.80 43.62 46.51
C ILE A 291 23.60 43.26 45.62
N TYR A 292 22.60 44.14 45.45
CA TYR A 292 21.41 43.89 44.59
C TYR A 292 20.57 42.63 44.91
N VAL A 293 20.77 42.03 46.08
CA VAL A 293 20.24 40.71 46.43
C VAL A 293 18.71 40.63 46.40
N GLN A 294 18.01 41.72 46.77
CA GLN A 294 16.55 41.74 46.72
C GLN A 294 16.03 41.70 45.29
N ASN A 295 16.64 42.47 44.38
CA ASN A 295 16.26 42.47 42.96
C ASN A 295 16.55 41.09 42.35
N SER A 296 17.73 40.50 42.64
CA SER A 296 18.09 39.20 42.08
C SER A 296 17.20 38.07 42.60
N LYS A 297 16.74 38.13 43.86
CA LYS A 297 15.71 37.24 44.41
C LYS A 297 14.39 37.36 43.65
N GLU A 298 13.91 38.58 43.40
CA GLU A 298 12.65 38.80 42.66
C GLU A 298 12.71 38.25 41.24
N PHE A 299 13.81 38.51 40.52
CA PHE A 299 14.04 37.92 39.21
C PHE A 299 13.98 36.39 39.28
N LEU A 300 14.75 35.77 40.17
CA LEU A 300 14.77 34.31 40.31
C LEU A 300 13.38 33.73 40.60
N LEU A 301 12.63 34.32 41.54
CA LEU A 301 11.25 33.90 41.86
C LEU A 301 10.30 33.99 40.65
N ASN A 302 10.40 35.05 39.85
CA ASN A 302 9.55 35.22 38.67
C ASN A 302 9.93 34.26 37.54
N TYR A 303 11.22 33.95 37.35
CA TYR A 303 11.64 32.90 36.41
C TYR A 303 11.19 31.51 36.85
N LEU A 304 11.28 31.16 38.14
CA LEU A 304 10.77 29.89 38.67
C LEU A 304 9.26 29.71 38.39
N LYS A 305 8.46 30.77 38.51
CA LYS A 305 7.02 30.74 38.13
C LYS A 305 6.84 30.44 36.64
N SER A 306 7.67 31.01 35.77
CA SER A 306 7.63 30.73 34.33
C SER A 306 7.97 29.27 34.02
N PHE A 307 8.91 28.64 34.72
CA PHE A 307 9.18 27.19 34.57
C PHE A 307 8.01 26.34 35.03
N LEU A 308 7.41 26.66 36.17
CA LEU A 308 6.23 25.94 36.66
C LEU A 308 5.08 26.02 35.66
N PHE A 309 4.87 27.19 35.07
CA PHE A 309 3.90 27.38 33.99
C PHE A 309 4.23 26.48 32.78
N ILE A 310 5.47 26.46 32.32
CA ILE A 310 5.92 25.59 31.22
C ILE A 310 5.69 24.12 31.53
N PHE A 311 6.04 23.68 32.74
CA PHE A 311 5.80 22.30 33.17
C PHE A 311 4.30 21.97 33.20
N ASN A 312 3.43 22.91 33.58
CA ASN A 312 1.97 22.72 33.51
C ASN A 312 1.48 22.58 32.07
N VAL A 313 1.98 23.40 31.14
CA VAL A 313 1.63 23.31 29.72
C VAL A 313 2.01 21.93 29.17
N ILE A 314 3.26 21.50 29.40
CA ILE A 314 3.74 20.21 28.91
C ILE A 314 2.92 19.05 29.50
N GLU A 315 2.62 19.09 30.80
CA GLU A 315 1.81 18.05 31.44
C GLU A 315 0.37 17.99 30.90
N ASN A 316 -0.27 19.14 30.66
CA ASN A 316 -1.61 19.21 30.11
C ASN A 316 -1.67 18.66 28.68
N GLU A 317 -0.66 18.97 27.85
CA GLU A 317 -0.54 18.40 26.51
C GLU A 317 -0.41 16.87 26.57
N PHE A 318 0.41 16.32 27.48
CA PHE A 318 0.49 14.87 27.63
C PHE A 318 -0.79 14.22 28.15
N LYS A 319 -1.53 14.87 29.06
CA LYS A 319 -2.83 14.37 29.56
C LYS A 319 -3.91 14.35 28.49
N SER A 320 -3.81 15.19 27.47
CA SER A 320 -4.76 15.22 26.36
C SER A 320 -4.70 13.97 25.47
N ILE A 321 -3.62 13.18 25.58
CA ILE A 321 -3.39 12.01 24.75
C ILE A 321 -3.97 10.76 25.39
N ASN A 322 -4.95 10.14 24.72
CA ASN A 322 -5.57 8.89 25.19
C ASN A 322 -4.94 7.65 24.53
N PHE A 323 -3.81 7.21 25.07
CA PHE A 323 -3.08 6.04 24.57
C PHE A 323 -3.87 4.72 24.63
N GLU A 324 -4.73 4.55 25.64
CA GLU A 324 -5.59 3.37 25.78
C GLU A 324 -6.61 3.27 24.64
N LYS A 325 -7.19 4.40 24.22
CA LYS A 325 -8.10 4.44 23.08
C LYS A 325 -7.38 4.07 21.78
N ILE A 326 -6.16 4.56 21.60
CA ILE A 326 -5.34 4.27 20.41
C ILE A 326 -5.03 2.77 20.36
N LYS A 327 -4.55 2.19 21.46
CA LYS A 327 -4.25 0.75 21.52
C LYS A 327 -5.46 -0.13 21.24
N LYS A 328 -6.65 0.25 21.73
CA LYS A 328 -7.91 -0.46 21.45
C LYS A 328 -8.40 -0.33 20.01
N SER A 329 -7.99 0.70 19.28
CA SER A 329 -8.37 0.89 17.87
C SER A 329 -7.54 0.06 16.88
N ILE A 330 -6.49 -0.62 17.37
CA ILE A 330 -5.66 -1.53 16.58
C ILE A 330 -6.24 -2.94 16.72
N ASP A 331 -7.07 -3.33 15.76
CA ASP A 331 -7.67 -4.67 15.71
C ASP A 331 -7.01 -5.53 14.63
N VAL A 332 -6.10 -6.39 15.05
CA VAL A 332 -5.46 -7.42 14.20
C VAL A 332 -6.15 -8.78 14.29
N SER A 333 -7.22 -8.92 15.10
CA SER A 333 -7.89 -10.21 15.30
C SER A 333 -8.53 -10.76 14.02
N ASN A 334 -8.89 -9.87 13.10
CA ASN A 334 -9.42 -10.24 11.79
C ASN A 334 -8.38 -10.94 10.88
N LEU A 335 -7.08 -10.72 11.10
CA LEU A 335 -6.01 -11.41 10.36
C LEU A 335 -5.93 -12.90 10.72
N GLU A 336 -6.14 -13.23 11.99
CA GLU A 336 -6.15 -14.63 12.46
C GLU A 336 -7.37 -15.39 11.92
N ASN A 337 -8.52 -14.72 11.85
CA ASN A 337 -9.71 -15.28 11.21
C ASN A 337 -9.46 -15.57 9.72
N LEU A 338 -8.81 -14.64 9.00
CA LEU A 338 -8.45 -14.81 7.60
C LEU A 338 -7.44 -15.94 7.39
N LYS A 339 -6.43 -16.06 8.25
CA LYS A 339 -5.47 -17.18 8.24
C LYS A 339 -6.15 -18.54 8.39
N ASN A 340 -7.13 -18.62 9.29
CA ASN A 340 -7.95 -19.81 9.46
C ASN A 340 -8.81 -20.12 8.23
N SER A 341 -9.39 -19.09 7.60
CA SER A 341 -10.13 -19.21 6.33
C SER A 341 -9.26 -19.75 5.20
N LEU A 342 -8.05 -19.21 5.00
CA LEU A 342 -7.10 -19.69 3.99
C LEU A 342 -6.66 -21.15 4.25
N SER A 343 -6.50 -21.53 5.52
CA SER A 343 -6.15 -22.92 5.88
C SER A 343 -7.28 -23.89 5.51
N ARG A 344 -8.54 -23.50 5.71
CA ARG A 344 -9.71 -24.30 5.27
C ARG A 344 -9.82 -24.39 3.76
N LEU A 345 -9.51 -23.31 3.05
CA LEU A 345 -9.46 -23.27 1.58
C LEU A 345 -8.33 -24.15 1.03
N ASN A 346 -7.16 -24.15 1.68
CA ASN A 346 -6.05 -25.03 1.32
C ASN A 346 -6.46 -26.50 1.51
N TYR A 347 -7.06 -26.84 2.65
CA TYR A 347 -7.62 -28.18 2.89
C TYR A 347 -8.65 -28.59 1.82
N ALA A 348 -9.56 -27.67 1.46
CA ALA A 348 -10.54 -27.90 0.41
C ALA A 348 -9.88 -28.18 -0.96
N SER A 349 -8.82 -27.43 -1.31
CA SER A 349 -8.05 -27.65 -2.55
C SER A 349 -7.35 -29.01 -2.57
N GLU A 350 -6.72 -29.42 -1.46
CA GLU A 350 -6.09 -30.74 -1.34
C GLU A 350 -7.11 -31.87 -1.46
N LYS A 351 -8.29 -31.69 -0.90
CA LYS A 351 -9.40 -32.65 -0.99
C LYS A 351 -9.92 -32.77 -2.43
N ILE A 352 -9.99 -31.67 -3.20
CA ILE A 352 -10.32 -31.69 -4.64
C ILE A 352 -9.26 -32.46 -5.43
N ILE A 353 -7.97 -32.17 -5.22
CA ILE A 353 -6.87 -32.82 -5.95
C ILE A 353 -6.87 -34.33 -5.67
N THR A 354 -7.00 -34.71 -4.40
CA THR A 354 -7.03 -36.12 -3.98
C THR A 354 -8.24 -36.85 -4.57
N SER A 355 -9.44 -36.27 -4.43
CA SER A 355 -10.68 -36.85 -4.96
C SER A 355 -10.66 -36.94 -6.50
N SER A 356 -10.12 -35.93 -7.18
CA SER A 356 -9.97 -35.93 -8.66
C SER A 356 -9.03 -37.04 -9.13
N ASN A 357 -7.93 -37.26 -8.42
CA ASN A 357 -7.00 -38.35 -8.70
C ASN A 357 -7.62 -39.74 -8.45
N GLU A 358 -8.41 -39.89 -7.39
CA GLU A 358 -9.17 -41.11 -7.11
C GLU A 358 -10.22 -41.40 -8.20
N ILE A 359 -10.95 -40.38 -8.65
CA ILE A 359 -11.92 -40.53 -9.76
C ILE A 359 -11.20 -40.90 -11.05
N LYS A 360 -10.09 -40.22 -11.38
CA LYS A 360 -9.32 -40.51 -12.60
C LYS A 360 -8.84 -41.96 -12.61
N LYS A 361 -8.26 -42.42 -11.51
CA LYS A 361 -7.81 -43.81 -11.34
C LYS A 361 -8.97 -44.80 -11.47
N THR A 362 -10.11 -44.49 -10.86
CA THR A 362 -11.33 -45.31 -10.96
C THR A 362 -11.86 -45.35 -12.39
N GLY A 363 -11.89 -44.22 -13.08
CA GLY A 363 -12.28 -44.09 -14.48
C GLY A 363 -11.34 -44.81 -15.45
N GLU A 364 -10.02 -44.73 -15.25
CA GLU A 364 -9.02 -45.47 -16.04
C GLU A 364 -9.20 -46.99 -15.90
N ASN A 365 -9.38 -47.46 -14.65
CA ASN A 365 -9.68 -48.87 -14.38
C ASN A 365 -10.97 -49.30 -15.06
N LEU A 366 -12.03 -48.49 -14.94
CA LEU A 366 -13.33 -48.75 -15.57
C LEU A 366 -13.23 -48.75 -17.10
N SER A 367 -12.51 -47.81 -17.70
CA SER A 367 -12.30 -47.71 -19.15
C SER A 367 -11.52 -48.93 -19.68
N SER A 368 -10.44 -49.33 -19.01
CA SER A 368 -9.70 -50.56 -19.34
C SER A 368 -10.59 -51.79 -19.25
N PHE A 369 -11.42 -51.83 -18.22
CA PHE A 369 -12.35 -52.91 -17.96
C PHE A 369 -13.49 -52.98 -19.01
N LEU A 370 -14.12 -51.86 -19.35
CA LEU A 370 -15.13 -51.76 -20.42
C LEU A 370 -14.55 -52.10 -21.79
N SER A 371 -13.29 -51.73 -22.06
CA SER A 371 -12.60 -52.10 -23.30
C SER A 371 -12.42 -53.61 -23.44
N LYS A 372 -12.06 -54.31 -22.35
CA LYS A 372 -11.94 -55.78 -22.34
C LYS A 372 -13.30 -56.44 -22.57
N LEU A 373 -14.34 -55.94 -21.89
CA LEU A 373 -15.70 -56.42 -22.10
C LEU A 373 -16.19 -56.20 -23.53
N LYS A 374 -15.93 -55.02 -24.09
CA LYS A 374 -16.27 -54.71 -25.48
C LYS A 374 -15.60 -55.68 -26.45
N GLU A 375 -14.34 -56.05 -26.22
CA GLU A 375 -13.65 -57.03 -27.06
C GLU A 375 -14.33 -58.41 -26.96
N GLN A 376 -14.64 -58.87 -25.75
CA GLN A 376 -15.35 -60.14 -25.52
C GLN A 376 -16.75 -60.14 -26.14
N VAL A 377 -17.53 -59.07 -25.96
CA VAL A 377 -18.87 -58.90 -26.53
C VAL A 377 -18.81 -58.78 -28.06
N SER A 378 -17.78 -58.14 -28.62
CA SER A 378 -17.58 -58.06 -30.08
C SER A 378 -17.23 -59.41 -30.69
N GLN A 379 -16.47 -60.25 -29.98
CA GLN A 379 -16.23 -61.63 -30.39
C GLN A 379 -17.53 -62.42 -30.37
N LEU A 380 -18.30 -62.34 -29.27
CA LEU A 380 -19.61 -62.98 -29.16
C LEU A 380 -20.58 -62.51 -30.24
N LEU A 381 -20.58 -61.22 -30.57
CA LEU A 381 -21.43 -60.66 -31.61
C LEU A 381 -21.16 -61.32 -32.97
N LYS A 382 -19.88 -61.50 -33.35
CA LYS A 382 -19.51 -62.23 -34.58
C LYS A 382 -20.03 -63.66 -34.57
N PHE A 383 -19.88 -64.37 -33.44
CA PHE A 383 -20.37 -65.73 -33.29
C PHE A 383 -21.91 -65.81 -33.36
N VAL A 384 -22.62 -64.89 -32.70
CA VAL A 384 -24.09 -64.81 -32.73
C VAL A 384 -24.61 -64.39 -34.11
N ASP A 385 -23.90 -63.52 -34.83
CA ASP A 385 -24.18 -63.16 -36.22
C ASP A 385 -24.06 -64.38 -37.15
N GLU A 386 -22.98 -65.17 -37.01
CA GLU A 386 -22.79 -66.42 -37.75
C GLU A 386 -23.87 -67.45 -37.41
N ALA A 387 -24.20 -67.63 -36.13
CA ALA A 387 -25.28 -68.52 -35.68
C ALA A 387 -26.66 -68.04 -36.17
N SER A 388 -26.91 -66.73 -36.19
CA SER A 388 -28.13 -66.13 -36.75
C SER A 388 -28.24 -66.43 -38.25
N LEU A 389 -27.13 -66.34 -38.99
CA LEU A 389 -27.09 -66.72 -40.41
C LEU A 389 -27.40 -68.21 -40.61
N GLN A 390 -26.81 -69.08 -39.79
CA GLN A 390 -27.10 -70.52 -39.87
C GLN A 390 -28.54 -70.86 -39.43
N SER A 391 -29.11 -70.13 -38.47
CA SER A 391 -30.52 -70.22 -38.10
C SER A 391 -31.43 -69.81 -39.27
N LYS A 392 -31.08 -68.77 -40.03
CA LYS A 392 -31.79 -68.42 -41.28
C LYS A 392 -31.67 -69.51 -42.35
N ASN A 393 -30.49 -70.13 -42.49
CA ASN A 393 -30.31 -71.27 -43.40
C ASN A 393 -31.18 -72.46 -42.98
N LEU A 394 -31.25 -72.77 -41.67
CA LEU A 394 -32.13 -73.77 -41.11
C LEU A 394 -33.61 -73.46 -41.38
N GLN A 395 -34.04 -72.21 -41.20
CA GLN A 395 -35.40 -71.76 -41.53
C GLN A 395 -35.72 -71.93 -43.03
N SER A 396 -34.75 -71.63 -43.89
CA SER A 396 -34.85 -71.80 -45.34
C SER A 396 -34.96 -73.29 -45.71
N GLU A 397 -34.10 -74.14 -45.14
CA GLU A 397 -34.14 -75.58 -45.38
C GLU A 397 -35.38 -76.24 -44.80
N PHE A 398 -35.86 -75.81 -43.64
CA PHE A 398 -37.15 -76.23 -43.10
C PHE A 398 -38.30 -75.85 -44.04
N SER A 399 -38.27 -74.64 -44.61
CA SER A 399 -39.26 -74.19 -45.60
C SER A 399 -39.18 -74.99 -46.91
N ASN A 400 -37.96 -75.38 -47.34
CA ASN A 400 -37.75 -76.27 -48.48
C ASN A 400 -38.29 -77.68 -48.20
N PHE A 401 -38.00 -78.22 -47.02
CA PHE A 401 -38.46 -79.53 -46.58
C PHE A 401 -40.00 -79.59 -46.51
N LYS A 402 -40.64 -78.56 -45.95
CA LYS A 402 -42.10 -78.40 -45.95
C LYS A 402 -42.71 -78.36 -47.36
N ARG A 403 -42.03 -77.75 -48.34
CA ARG A 403 -42.50 -77.78 -49.75
C ARG A 403 -42.41 -79.18 -50.36
N LYS A 404 -41.42 -79.98 -49.96
CA LYS A 404 -41.19 -81.35 -50.46
C LYS A 404 -42.09 -82.40 -49.81
N GLU A 405 -42.54 -82.19 -48.58
CA GLU A 405 -43.53 -83.03 -47.88
C GLU A 405 -44.76 -83.32 -48.75
N LYS A 406 -45.28 -82.28 -49.43
CA LYS A 406 -46.42 -82.39 -50.35
C LYS A 406 -46.19 -83.38 -51.49
N SER A 407 -44.93 -83.60 -51.88
CA SER A 407 -44.57 -84.60 -52.89
C SER A 407 -44.66 -86.04 -52.37
N VAL A 408 -44.47 -86.30 -51.07
CA VAL A 408 -44.66 -87.64 -50.45
C VAL A 408 -46.14 -87.98 -50.33
N GLN A 409 -46.97 -86.98 -50.04
CA GLN A 409 -48.43 -87.13 -50.10
C GLN A 409 -48.86 -87.54 -51.52
N ASN A 410 -48.33 -86.87 -52.55
CA ASN A 410 -48.59 -87.24 -53.96
C ASN A 410 -48.07 -88.64 -54.33
N ILE A 411 -46.93 -89.08 -53.79
CA ILE A 411 -46.39 -90.45 -53.96
C ILE A 411 -47.40 -91.49 -53.43
N THR A 412 -47.98 -91.23 -52.26
CA THR A 412 -48.98 -92.10 -51.64
C THR A 412 -50.23 -92.22 -52.49
N GLU A 413 -50.74 -91.11 -53.03
CA GLU A 413 -51.90 -91.07 -53.93
C GLU A 413 -51.63 -91.81 -55.24
N ASN A 414 -50.48 -91.56 -55.87
CA ASN A 414 -50.09 -92.22 -57.12
C ASN A 414 -49.93 -93.74 -56.96
N LEU A 415 -49.35 -94.24 -55.85
CA LEU A 415 -49.27 -95.68 -55.56
C LEU A 415 -50.64 -96.32 -55.37
N LYS A 416 -51.56 -95.60 -54.73
CA LYS A 416 -52.93 -96.06 -54.52
C LYS A 416 -53.63 -96.24 -55.87
N ASP A 417 -53.52 -95.26 -56.76
CA ASP A 417 -54.08 -95.33 -58.11
C ASP A 417 -53.45 -96.46 -58.94
N LEU A 418 -52.12 -96.61 -58.86
CA LEU A 418 -51.39 -97.67 -59.56
C LEU A 418 -51.78 -99.08 -59.03
N SER A 419 -51.99 -99.23 -57.73
CA SER A 419 -52.41 -100.49 -57.11
C SER A 419 -53.82 -100.90 -57.53
N LEU A 420 -54.72 -99.92 -57.73
CA LEU A 420 -56.07 -100.15 -58.22
C LEU A 420 -56.05 -100.62 -59.68
N TYR A 421 -55.18 -100.02 -60.51
CA TYR A 421 -54.95 -100.43 -61.88
C TYR A 421 -54.36 -101.85 -61.97
N ALA A 422 -53.37 -102.17 -61.14
CA ALA A 422 -52.78 -103.51 -61.04
C ALA A 422 -53.82 -104.58 -60.63
N LYS A 423 -54.75 -104.23 -59.72
CA LYS A 423 -55.84 -105.11 -59.30
C LYS A 423 -56.80 -105.46 -60.44
N LEU A 424 -57.12 -104.49 -61.29
CA LEU A 424 -57.96 -104.69 -62.48
C LEU A 424 -57.28 -105.61 -63.50
N GLU A 425 -55.99 -105.43 -63.74
CA GLU A 425 -55.23 -106.30 -64.65
C GLU A 425 -55.04 -107.73 -64.10
N SER A 426 -54.97 -107.89 -62.77
CA SER A 426 -54.83 -109.22 -62.15
C SER A 426 -56.13 -110.02 -62.27
N ALA A 427 -57.27 -109.35 -62.06
CA ALA A 427 -58.59 -109.96 -62.26
C ALA A 427 -58.82 -110.37 -63.73
N ARG A 428 -58.22 -109.65 -64.70
CA ARG A 428 -58.32 -109.95 -66.14
C ARG A 428 -57.48 -111.16 -66.57
N SER A 429 -56.32 -111.38 -65.96
CA SER A 429 -55.41 -112.46 -66.35
C SER A 429 -55.77 -113.82 -65.74
N GLY A 430 -56.51 -113.85 -64.63
CA GLY A 430 -56.97 -115.08 -63.98
C GLY A 430 -55.87 -115.90 -63.28
N LYS A 431 -54.63 -115.39 -63.17
CA LYS A 431 -53.50 -116.07 -62.50
C LYS A 431 -53.30 -115.60 -61.07
N GLU A 432 -53.33 -116.55 -60.12
CA GLU A 432 -53.11 -116.28 -58.69
C GLU A 432 -51.74 -115.65 -58.39
N ASP A 433 -50.71 -116.00 -59.17
CA ASP A 433 -49.35 -115.49 -58.96
C ASP A 433 -49.21 -113.96 -59.10
N LEU A 434 -50.12 -113.31 -59.84
CA LEU A 434 -50.12 -111.85 -60.07
C LEU A 434 -50.84 -111.06 -58.96
N ASN A 435 -51.77 -111.68 -58.22
CA ASN A 435 -52.45 -111.03 -57.08
C ASN A 435 -51.47 -110.65 -55.96
N VAL A 436 -50.40 -111.42 -55.79
CA VAL A 436 -49.34 -111.15 -54.80
C VAL A 436 -48.69 -109.78 -55.03
N ILE A 437 -48.57 -109.31 -56.28
CA ILE A 437 -48.00 -107.99 -56.60
C ILE A 437 -48.97 -106.86 -56.22
N VAL A 438 -50.27 -107.08 -56.42
CA VAL A 438 -51.32 -106.11 -56.05
C VAL A 438 -51.36 -105.90 -54.53
N GLU A 439 -51.27 -106.98 -53.77
CA GLU A 439 -51.21 -106.92 -52.30
C GLU A 439 -49.95 -106.18 -51.82
N GLN A 440 -48.79 -106.47 -52.43
CA GLN A 440 -47.54 -105.76 -52.14
C GLN A 440 -47.64 -104.25 -52.44
N MET A 441 -48.32 -103.85 -53.52
CA MET A 441 -48.52 -102.44 -53.87
C MET A 441 -49.49 -101.71 -52.92
N ILE A 442 -50.55 -102.37 -52.47
CA ILE A 442 -51.49 -101.82 -51.46
C ILE A 442 -50.76 -101.63 -50.13
N GLU A 443 -49.98 -102.62 -49.71
CA GLU A 443 -49.18 -102.57 -48.48
C GLU A 443 -48.15 -101.43 -48.55
N LEU A 444 -47.47 -101.27 -49.68
CA LEU A 444 -46.56 -100.15 -49.94
C LEU A 444 -47.27 -98.79 -49.81
N SER A 445 -48.45 -98.62 -50.41
CA SER A 445 -49.22 -97.36 -50.33
C SER A 445 -49.60 -97.01 -48.89
N GLU A 446 -50.07 -97.98 -48.09
CA GLU A 446 -50.40 -97.74 -46.68
C GLU A 446 -49.17 -97.40 -45.83
N GLN A 447 -48.03 -98.05 -46.11
CA GLN A 447 -46.79 -97.78 -45.40
C GLN A 447 -46.24 -96.38 -45.74
N PHE A 448 -46.29 -95.95 -47.01
CA PHE A 448 -45.94 -94.57 -47.40
C PHE A 448 -46.87 -93.53 -46.76
N LYS A 449 -48.18 -93.81 -46.66
CA LYS A 449 -49.14 -92.93 -45.97
C LYS A 449 -48.79 -92.71 -44.49
N LYS A 450 -48.54 -93.80 -43.76
CA LYS A 450 -48.17 -93.74 -42.33
C LYS A 450 -46.88 -92.95 -42.11
N VAL A 451 -45.94 -93.05 -43.04
CA VAL A 451 -44.69 -92.29 -42.98
C VAL A 451 -44.94 -90.80 -43.27
N SER A 452 -45.80 -90.47 -44.25
CA SER A 452 -46.18 -89.10 -44.54
C SER A 452 -46.84 -88.39 -43.35
N GLU A 453 -47.79 -89.04 -42.67
CA GLU A 453 -48.45 -88.49 -41.47
C GLU A 453 -47.44 -88.24 -40.32
N LYS A 454 -46.47 -89.15 -40.15
CA LYS A 454 -45.40 -88.96 -39.17
C LYS A 454 -44.46 -87.79 -39.52
N ILE A 455 -44.20 -87.54 -40.80
CA ILE A 455 -43.41 -86.40 -41.27
C ILE A 455 -44.17 -85.09 -41.01
N GLU A 456 -45.49 -85.05 -41.22
CA GLU A 456 -46.32 -83.87 -40.95
C GLU A 456 -46.35 -83.49 -39.46
N VAL A 457 -46.53 -84.48 -38.57
CA VAL A 457 -46.48 -84.27 -37.11
C VAL A 457 -45.11 -83.73 -36.69
N PHE A 458 -44.02 -84.34 -37.17
CA PHE A 458 -42.66 -83.89 -36.91
C PHE A 458 -42.44 -82.44 -37.37
N LEU A 459 -42.88 -82.10 -38.60
CA LEU A 459 -42.80 -80.74 -39.15
C LEU A 459 -43.56 -79.72 -38.30
N GLY A 460 -44.71 -80.11 -37.75
CA GLY A 460 -45.48 -79.28 -36.81
C GLY A 460 -44.72 -79.01 -35.51
N GLU A 461 -44.08 -80.03 -34.94
CA GLU A 461 -43.35 -79.93 -33.68
C GLU A 461 -42.09 -79.06 -33.80
N ILE A 462 -41.28 -79.22 -34.86
CA ILE A 462 -40.03 -78.46 -35.00
C ILE A 462 -40.23 -77.03 -35.53
N ARG A 463 -41.40 -76.71 -36.10
CA ARG A 463 -41.69 -75.37 -36.66
C ARG A 463 -41.51 -74.28 -35.63
N ASN A 464 -42.06 -74.48 -34.43
CA ASN A 464 -42.02 -73.48 -33.37
C ASN A 464 -40.58 -73.29 -32.88
N ASP A 465 -39.83 -74.37 -32.71
CA ASP A 465 -38.44 -74.34 -32.25
C ASP A 465 -37.52 -73.61 -33.26
N VAL A 466 -37.75 -73.82 -34.57
CA VAL A 466 -37.03 -73.16 -35.67
C VAL A 466 -37.36 -71.66 -35.79
N VAL A 467 -38.60 -71.25 -35.53
CA VAL A 467 -39.00 -69.83 -35.52
C VAL A 467 -38.48 -69.13 -34.27
N SER A 468 -38.73 -69.71 -33.09
CA SER A 468 -38.31 -69.14 -31.80
C SER A 468 -36.79 -69.03 -31.68
N SER A 469 -36.03 -70.03 -32.15
CA SER A 469 -34.56 -69.93 -32.18
C SER A 469 -34.09 -68.73 -33.01
N GLY A 470 -34.69 -68.47 -34.18
CA GLY A 470 -34.37 -67.31 -35.00
C GLY A 470 -34.68 -65.96 -34.33
N GLU A 471 -35.81 -65.87 -33.64
CA GLU A 471 -36.17 -64.68 -32.85
C GLU A 471 -35.19 -64.45 -31.69
N TYR A 472 -34.79 -65.52 -30.98
CA TYR A 472 -33.83 -65.42 -29.90
C TYR A 472 -32.44 -65.00 -30.38
N PHE A 473 -31.97 -65.50 -31.52
CA PHE A 473 -30.71 -65.03 -32.12
C PHE A 473 -30.76 -63.55 -32.51
N ASN A 474 -31.88 -63.06 -33.01
CA ASN A 474 -32.06 -61.63 -33.31
C ASN A 474 -32.02 -60.78 -32.03
N ASN A 475 -32.68 -61.22 -30.96
CA ASN A 475 -32.68 -60.51 -29.67
C ASN A 475 -31.28 -60.53 -29.03
N LEU A 476 -30.58 -61.67 -29.05
CA LEU A 476 -29.18 -61.77 -28.61
C LEU A 476 -28.27 -60.77 -29.35
N ASN A 477 -28.45 -60.65 -30.66
CA ASN A 477 -27.70 -59.72 -31.50
C ASN A 477 -28.00 -58.25 -31.16
N LEU A 478 -29.28 -57.90 -30.95
CA LEU A 478 -29.68 -56.56 -30.51
C LEU A 478 -29.05 -56.19 -29.16
N TYR A 479 -29.13 -57.09 -28.16
CA TYR A 479 -28.54 -56.84 -26.85
C TYR A 479 -27.01 -56.68 -26.92
N LEU A 480 -26.31 -57.50 -27.71
CA LEU A 480 -24.86 -57.38 -27.87
C LEU A 480 -24.45 -56.07 -28.56
N LYS A 481 -25.21 -55.61 -29.58
CA LYS A 481 -24.98 -54.31 -30.22
C LYS A 481 -25.21 -53.14 -29.26
N GLU A 482 -26.31 -53.17 -28.51
CA GLU A 482 -26.62 -52.15 -27.51
C GLU A 482 -25.55 -52.09 -26.40
N LEU A 483 -25.00 -53.23 -26.00
CA LEU A 483 -23.87 -53.29 -25.06
C LEU A 483 -22.61 -52.61 -25.64
N VAL A 484 -22.25 -52.89 -26.90
CA VAL A 484 -21.09 -52.25 -27.55
C VAL A 484 -21.26 -50.73 -27.59
N ASP A 485 -22.43 -50.25 -27.99
CA ASP A 485 -22.73 -48.82 -28.07
C ASP A 485 -22.65 -48.15 -26.68
N LYS A 486 -23.22 -48.78 -25.64
CA LYS A 486 -23.15 -48.26 -24.26
C LYS A 486 -21.74 -48.32 -23.68
N PHE A 487 -20.92 -49.31 -24.03
CA PHE A 487 -19.51 -49.35 -23.64
C PHE A 487 -18.71 -48.22 -24.29
N GLU A 488 -18.94 -47.95 -25.57
CA GLU A 488 -18.29 -46.85 -26.30
C GLU A 488 -18.69 -45.48 -25.73
N ALA A 489 -20.00 -45.25 -25.55
CA ALA A 489 -20.52 -44.02 -24.97
C ALA A 489 -19.97 -43.77 -23.56
N SER A 490 -19.96 -44.80 -22.70
CA SER A 490 -19.41 -44.70 -21.35
C SER A 490 -17.90 -44.45 -21.36
N SER A 491 -17.15 -45.13 -22.23
CA SER A 491 -15.68 -44.94 -22.35
C SER A 491 -15.32 -43.55 -22.85
N LEU A 492 -16.12 -42.97 -23.76
CA LEU A 492 -15.93 -41.62 -24.26
C LEU A 492 -16.17 -40.57 -23.17
N ILE A 493 -17.29 -40.68 -22.44
CA ILE A 493 -17.62 -39.76 -21.34
C ILE A 493 -16.57 -39.84 -20.22
N ILE A 494 -16.08 -41.04 -19.88
CA ILE A 494 -14.98 -41.23 -18.92
C ILE A 494 -13.70 -40.52 -19.41
N SER A 495 -13.38 -40.62 -20.70
CA SER A 495 -12.20 -39.97 -21.28
C SER A 495 -12.29 -38.44 -21.23
N GLU A 496 -13.45 -37.87 -21.56
CA GLU A 496 -13.69 -36.43 -21.49
C GLU A 496 -13.68 -35.92 -20.05
N THR A 497 -14.29 -36.68 -19.13
CA THR A 497 -14.25 -36.40 -17.69
C THR A 497 -12.81 -36.41 -17.16
N ASN A 498 -11.99 -37.38 -17.55
CA ASN A 498 -10.58 -37.44 -17.14
C ASN A 498 -9.79 -36.21 -17.61
N LYS A 499 -10.04 -35.69 -18.82
CA LYS A 499 -9.42 -34.46 -19.31
C LYS A 499 -9.85 -33.24 -18.50
N SER A 500 -11.14 -33.15 -18.16
CA SER A 500 -11.67 -32.08 -17.31
C SER A 500 -11.13 -32.14 -15.88
N LEU A 501 -11.00 -33.34 -15.30
CA LEU A 501 -10.38 -33.53 -13.97
C LEU A 501 -8.89 -33.15 -13.95
N MET A 502 -8.14 -33.40 -15.03
CA MET A 502 -6.76 -32.89 -15.16
C MET A 502 -6.71 -31.36 -15.18
N PHE A 503 -7.71 -30.71 -15.79
CA PHE A 503 -7.83 -29.25 -15.76
C PHE A 503 -8.13 -28.77 -14.32
N ILE A 504 -9.06 -29.40 -13.62
CA ILE A 504 -9.39 -29.09 -12.21
C ILE A 504 -8.17 -29.28 -11.30
N GLU A 505 -7.40 -30.36 -11.47
CA GLU A 505 -6.18 -30.63 -10.69
C GLU A 505 -5.14 -29.51 -10.86
N ASN A 506 -4.84 -29.13 -12.10
CA ASN A 506 -3.88 -28.05 -12.38
C ASN A 506 -4.33 -26.72 -11.80
N TYR A 507 -5.60 -26.35 -11.99
CA TYR A 507 -6.16 -25.11 -11.44
C TYR A 507 -6.24 -25.14 -9.91
N SER A 508 -6.49 -26.31 -9.31
CA SER A 508 -6.49 -26.47 -7.84
C SER A 508 -5.09 -26.35 -7.25
N GLU A 509 -4.04 -26.82 -7.94
CA GLU A 509 -2.64 -26.60 -7.53
C GLU A 509 -2.23 -25.14 -7.65
N ASP A 510 -2.61 -24.46 -8.73
CA ASP A 510 -2.33 -23.04 -8.89
C ASP A 510 -3.11 -22.19 -7.89
N PHE A 511 -4.35 -22.57 -7.59
CA PHE A 511 -5.14 -22.02 -6.49
C PHE A 511 -4.43 -22.21 -5.14
N ARG A 512 -3.90 -23.40 -4.87
CA ARG A 512 -3.15 -23.70 -3.64
C ARG A 512 -1.90 -22.85 -3.50
N LYS A 513 -1.11 -22.69 -4.58
CA LYS A 513 0.06 -21.79 -4.59
C LYS A 513 -0.35 -20.35 -4.29
N ASN A 514 -1.48 -19.89 -4.83
CA ASN A 514 -2.02 -18.57 -4.55
C ASN A 514 -2.42 -18.42 -3.07
N LEU A 515 -3.11 -19.40 -2.49
CA LEU A 515 -3.46 -19.40 -1.06
C LEU A 515 -2.21 -19.34 -0.14
N ILE A 516 -1.14 -20.07 -0.49
CA ILE A 516 0.13 -20.01 0.24
C ILE A 516 0.74 -18.61 0.14
N TYR A 517 0.72 -18.01 -1.04
CA TYR A 517 1.20 -16.65 -1.25
C TYR A 517 0.36 -15.61 -0.48
N GLN A 518 -0.97 -15.73 -0.50
CA GLN A 518 -1.87 -14.91 0.32
C GLN A 518 -1.57 -15.03 1.82
N ASN A 519 -1.35 -16.24 2.31
CA ASN A 519 -0.98 -16.47 3.70
C ASN A 519 0.37 -15.81 4.05
N SER A 520 1.34 -15.84 3.12
CA SER A 520 2.62 -15.13 3.31
C SER A 520 2.44 -13.61 3.37
N LEU A 521 1.58 -13.05 2.51
CA LEU A 521 1.25 -11.61 2.54
C LEU A 521 0.57 -11.22 3.86
N ILE A 522 -0.34 -12.04 4.37
CA ILE A 522 -1.01 -11.82 5.66
C ILE A 522 -0.01 -11.87 6.82
N GLU A 523 0.93 -12.82 6.82
CA GLU A 523 1.98 -12.86 7.85
C GLU A 523 2.86 -11.61 7.81
N GLU A 524 3.19 -11.13 6.62
CA GLU A 524 3.94 -9.90 6.47
C GLU A 524 3.16 -8.66 6.93
N ILE A 525 1.87 -8.56 6.58
CA ILE A 525 0.98 -7.49 7.06
C ILE A 525 0.87 -7.54 8.59
N THR A 526 0.72 -8.73 9.17
CA THR A 526 0.64 -8.94 10.62
C THR A 526 1.90 -8.44 11.31
N ARG A 527 3.08 -8.86 10.84
CA ARG A 527 4.38 -8.39 11.38
C ARG A 527 4.54 -6.87 11.24
N SER A 528 4.06 -6.29 10.13
CA SER A 528 4.07 -4.84 9.93
C SER A 528 3.18 -4.11 10.96
N PHE A 529 1.99 -4.62 11.26
CA PHE A 529 1.14 -4.08 12.33
C PHE A 529 1.76 -4.28 13.73
N GLU A 530 2.36 -5.42 14.02
CA GLU A 530 3.08 -5.66 15.28
C GLU A 530 4.25 -4.68 15.46
N SER A 531 5.00 -4.40 14.39
CA SER A 531 6.06 -3.40 14.37
C SER A 531 5.52 -2.01 14.72
N ILE A 532 4.38 -1.63 14.12
CA ILE A 532 3.70 -0.36 14.43
C ILE A 532 3.27 -0.31 15.91
N ILE A 533 2.66 -1.38 16.43
CA ILE A 533 2.25 -1.47 17.85
C ILE A 533 3.46 -1.29 18.78
N SER A 534 4.58 -1.94 18.46
CA SER A 534 5.84 -1.82 19.23
C SER A 534 6.39 -0.38 19.23
N SER A 535 6.35 0.31 18.08
CA SER A 535 6.71 1.73 18.00
C SER A 535 5.81 2.62 18.88
N PHE A 536 4.52 2.30 18.97
CA PHE A 536 3.60 2.98 19.88
C PHE A 536 3.89 2.69 21.35
N ASP A 537 4.14 1.43 21.73
CA ASP A 537 4.48 1.06 23.11
C ASP A 537 5.76 1.75 23.59
N THR A 538 6.76 1.88 22.71
CA THR A 538 7.98 2.67 22.96
C THR A 538 7.64 4.14 23.21
N THR A 539 6.79 4.73 22.37
CA THR A 539 6.36 6.13 22.52
C THR A 539 5.60 6.35 23.83
N ILE A 540 4.74 5.42 24.23
CA ILE A 540 4.02 5.46 25.52
C ILE A 540 4.98 5.44 26.70
N PHE A 541 6.01 4.58 26.63
CA PHE A 541 7.03 4.49 27.66
C PHE A 541 7.78 5.81 27.83
N ASP A 542 8.21 6.42 26.73
CA ASP A 542 8.93 7.69 26.75
C ASP A 542 8.08 8.83 27.36
N VAL A 543 6.78 8.87 27.03
CA VAL A 543 5.85 9.87 27.60
C VAL A 543 5.75 9.72 29.12
N LYS A 544 5.56 8.48 29.61
CA LYS A 544 5.46 8.22 31.05
C LYS A 544 6.75 8.63 31.78
N SER A 545 7.91 8.30 31.20
CA SER A 545 9.22 8.70 31.72
C SER A 545 9.35 10.23 31.82
N ILE A 546 8.91 10.97 30.79
CA ILE A 546 8.93 12.44 30.82
C ILE A 546 7.97 13.00 31.87
N GLN A 547 6.75 12.47 31.98
CA GLN A 547 5.77 12.92 32.96
C GLN A 547 6.29 12.78 34.39
N GLU A 548 7.01 11.69 34.69
CA GLU A 548 7.63 11.47 35.99
C GLU A 548 8.74 12.50 36.28
N LYS A 549 9.62 12.77 35.30
CA LYS A 549 10.67 13.79 35.44
C LYS A 549 10.09 15.19 35.66
N ILE A 550 9.04 15.54 34.91
CA ILE A 550 8.33 16.83 35.06
C ILE A 550 7.76 16.98 36.46
N LYS A 551 7.14 15.93 37.00
CA LYS A 551 6.60 15.95 38.36
C LYS A 551 7.70 16.25 39.39
N VAL A 552 8.82 15.54 39.32
CA VAL A 552 9.97 15.76 40.23
C VAL A 552 10.49 17.19 40.13
N ALA A 553 10.71 17.71 38.92
CA ALA A 553 11.22 19.07 38.77
C ALA A 553 10.24 20.13 39.26
N LYS A 554 8.93 19.92 39.11
CA LYS A 554 7.91 20.82 39.66
C LYS A 554 7.98 20.90 41.17
N ASP A 555 8.02 19.75 41.83
CA ASP A 555 8.07 19.66 43.30
C ASP A 555 9.33 20.38 43.82
N GLU A 556 10.50 20.14 43.22
CA GLU A 556 11.74 20.83 43.60
C GLU A 556 11.72 22.35 43.31
N THR A 557 11.08 22.76 42.21
CA THR A 557 10.93 24.17 41.83
C THR A 557 10.01 24.91 42.80
N GLU A 558 8.91 24.28 43.24
CA GLU A 558 8.03 24.83 44.28
C GLU A 558 8.71 24.91 45.64
N ASP A 559 9.47 23.88 46.03
CA ASP A 559 10.25 23.90 47.28
C ASP A 559 11.28 25.03 47.29
N LEU A 560 12.03 25.21 46.20
CA LEU A 560 12.98 26.31 46.05
C LEU A 560 12.29 27.67 46.11
N LYS A 561 11.16 27.83 45.41
CA LYS A 561 10.37 29.06 45.43
C LYS A 561 9.89 29.39 46.84
N LYS A 562 9.41 28.40 47.59
CA LYS A 562 8.97 28.56 48.99
C LYS A 562 10.15 28.97 49.88
N HIS A 563 11.29 28.29 49.78
CA HIS A 563 12.49 28.60 50.55
C HIS A 563 13.02 30.01 50.24
N LEU A 564 13.10 30.40 48.97
CA LEU A 564 13.52 31.75 48.59
C LEU A 564 12.57 32.82 49.14
N SER A 565 11.26 32.55 49.17
CA SER A 565 10.27 33.51 49.65
C SER A 565 10.46 33.88 51.13
N THR A 566 10.95 32.96 51.96
CA THR A 566 11.15 33.17 53.41
C THR A 566 12.43 33.91 53.78
N ILE A 567 13.37 34.10 52.84
CA ILE A 567 14.63 34.81 53.11
C ILE A 567 14.36 36.32 53.19
N GLU A 568 14.58 36.94 54.35
CA GLU A 568 14.59 38.39 54.49
C GLU A 568 15.95 38.96 54.06
N ILE A 569 15.95 39.93 53.15
CA ILE A 569 17.17 40.46 52.55
C ILE A 569 17.20 41.97 52.73
N SER A 570 18.14 42.47 53.54
CA SER A 570 18.43 43.88 53.70
C SER A 570 19.63 44.26 52.83
N GLY A 571 19.38 44.74 51.61
CA GLY A 571 20.41 45.18 50.67
C GLY A 571 20.05 46.51 50.00
N GLY A 572 21.03 47.41 49.88
CA GLY A 572 20.84 48.79 49.41
C GLY A 572 20.67 48.91 47.90
N LYS A 573 19.83 49.88 47.48
CA LYS A 573 19.71 50.35 46.09
C LYS A 573 20.95 51.16 45.73
N GLY A 574 21.81 50.64 44.86
CA GLY A 574 22.88 51.43 44.24
C GLY A 574 22.29 52.40 43.21
N LYS A 575 22.77 53.65 43.19
CA LYS A 575 22.35 54.68 42.24
C LYS A 575 23.25 54.65 41.01
N ASP A 576 23.07 53.64 40.16
CA ASP A 576 23.98 53.38 39.05
C ASP A 576 23.38 53.80 37.70
N THR A 577 24.19 54.46 36.87
CA THR A 577 23.84 54.87 35.50
C THR A 577 24.70 54.11 34.50
N LEU A 578 24.06 53.33 33.64
CA LEU A 578 24.73 52.67 32.51
C LEU A 578 24.81 53.63 31.32
N ARG A 579 26.02 53.88 30.83
CA ARG A 579 26.30 54.84 29.76
C ARG A 579 26.59 54.13 28.44
N LEU A 580 25.83 54.45 27.41
CA LEU A 580 25.87 53.82 26.10
C LEU A 580 26.02 54.87 24.99
N TYR A 581 26.28 54.41 23.77
CA TYR A 581 26.46 55.26 22.59
C TYR A 581 25.42 54.96 21.50
N LEU A 582 24.92 56.01 20.85
CA LEU A 582 24.16 55.94 19.61
C LEU A 582 24.87 56.76 18.52
N SER A 583 24.91 56.21 17.31
CA SER A 583 25.53 56.85 16.14
C SER A 583 24.72 58.04 15.59
N SER A 584 23.43 58.09 15.90
CA SER A 584 22.50 59.14 15.47
C SER A 584 21.30 59.20 16.43
N ASP A 585 20.45 60.22 16.27
CA ASP A 585 19.11 60.22 16.84
C ASP A 585 18.25 59.06 16.29
N PRO A 586 17.31 58.51 17.07
CA PRO A 586 16.29 57.59 16.56
C PRO A 586 15.34 58.31 15.59
N VAL A 587 14.89 57.61 14.55
CA VAL A 587 13.96 58.15 13.55
C VAL A 587 12.56 58.32 14.14
N THR A 588 12.14 57.39 14.99
CA THR A 588 10.84 57.39 15.66
C THR A 588 10.91 56.70 17.01
N LEU A 589 10.04 57.09 17.95
CA LEU A 589 9.83 56.39 19.22
C LEU A 589 8.50 55.59 19.24
N ASP A 590 7.78 55.53 18.11
CA ASP A 590 6.59 54.69 17.94
C ASP A 590 6.98 53.26 17.52
N PRO A 591 6.75 52.23 18.35
CA PRO A 591 7.15 50.85 18.04
C PRO A 591 6.47 50.27 16.79
N SER A 592 5.31 50.80 16.39
CA SER A 592 4.63 50.37 15.16
C SER A 592 5.31 50.85 13.87
N LYS A 593 6.21 51.84 13.98
CA LYS A 593 6.91 52.49 12.87
C LYS A 593 8.43 52.30 12.91
N MET A 594 8.96 51.63 13.94
CA MET A 594 10.41 51.40 14.08
C MET A 594 10.88 50.37 13.05
N GLY A 595 11.65 50.83 12.06
CA GLY A 595 12.27 49.98 11.03
C GLY A 595 13.78 50.18 10.89
N ASP A 596 14.40 50.94 11.80
CA ASP A 596 15.83 51.19 11.83
C ASP A 596 16.45 50.75 13.17
N ALA A 597 17.72 50.34 13.13
CA ALA A 597 18.42 49.78 14.28
C ALA A 597 18.51 50.75 15.49
N THR A 598 18.67 52.05 15.25
CA THR A 598 18.82 53.05 16.32
C THR A 598 17.52 53.20 17.10
N SER A 599 16.38 53.33 16.42
CA SER A 599 15.07 53.38 17.06
C SER A 599 14.76 52.08 17.83
N SER A 600 15.05 50.92 17.22
CA SER A 600 14.81 49.60 17.85
C SER A 600 15.62 49.40 19.13
N ARG A 601 16.87 49.87 19.21
CA ARG A 601 17.71 49.79 20.43
C ARG A 601 17.08 50.48 21.64
N ILE A 602 16.36 51.58 21.43
CA ILE A 602 15.61 52.27 22.48
C ILE A 602 14.26 51.59 22.71
N GLY A 603 13.55 51.25 21.63
CA GLY A 603 12.25 50.61 21.69
C GLY A 603 12.24 49.32 22.51
N HIS A 604 13.24 48.47 22.32
CA HIS A 604 13.38 47.22 23.08
C HIS A 604 13.62 47.42 24.59
N LEU A 605 13.94 48.61 25.08
CA LEU A 605 14.06 48.88 26.52
C LEU A 605 12.77 49.43 27.11
N VAL A 606 11.95 50.09 26.26
CA VAL A 606 10.71 50.77 26.65
C VAL A 606 9.48 49.89 26.47
N PHE A 607 9.46 49.00 25.47
CA PHE A 607 8.29 48.21 25.10
C PHE A 607 8.52 46.72 25.28
N ARG A 608 7.53 46.00 25.84
CA ARG A 608 7.41 44.53 25.74
C ARG A 608 6.13 44.13 24.99
N GLY A 609 6.21 43.01 24.29
CA GLY A 609 5.04 42.31 23.74
C GLY A 609 4.56 41.20 24.66
N ILE A 610 3.61 40.39 24.18
CA ILE A 610 3.19 39.16 24.89
C ILE A 610 4.26 38.06 24.85
N PHE A 611 5.15 38.17 23.88
CA PHE A 611 6.36 37.38 23.72
C PHE A 611 7.58 38.31 23.63
N GLU A 612 8.76 37.77 23.88
CA GLU A 612 10.06 38.40 23.63
C GLU A 612 11.05 37.35 23.15
N PHE A 613 12.17 37.80 22.58
CA PHE A 613 13.35 36.96 22.40
C PHE A 613 14.12 36.85 23.71
N ALA A 614 14.44 35.62 24.13
CA ALA A 614 15.30 35.35 25.28
C ALA A 614 16.78 35.36 24.82
N TYR A 615 17.58 34.37 25.21
CA TYR A 615 18.89 34.16 24.62
C TYR A 615 18.74 33.73 23.15
N LYS A 616 19.59 34.24 22.25
CA LYS A 616 19.53 33.96 20.80
C LYS A 616 18.18 34.33 20.16
N THR A 617 17.64 33.49 19.26
CA THR A 617 16.38 33.72 18.51
C THR A 617 15.13 33.15 19.18
N TRP A 618 15.26 32.59 20.39
CA TRP A 618 14.18 31.82 20.97
C TRP A 618 13.12 32.72 21.61
N VAL A 619 11.88 32.47 21.23
CA VAL A 619 10.69 33.22 21.67
C VAL A 619 10.20 32.70 23.01
N PHE A 620 9.95 33.56 24.00
CA PHE A 620 9.37 33.16 25.30
C PHE A 620 8.19 34.05 25.70
N PRO A 621 7.19 33.51 26.42
CA PRO A 621 6.03 34.27 26.89
C PRO A 621 6.39 35.20 28.04
N THR A 622 5.97 36.46 27.95
CA THR A 622 6.30 37.52 28.93
C THR A 622 5.07 38.01 29.67
N LEU A 623 4.04 38.41 28.92
CA LEU A 623 2.81 39.01 29.44
C LEU A 623 1.60 38.07 29.41
N ILE A 624 1.76 36.82 28.97
CA ILE A 624 0.68 35.83 28.93
C ILE A 624 0.82 34.76 30.01
N GLU A 625 -0.33 34.29 30.50
CA GLU A 625 -0.49 33.18 31.44
C GLU A 625 -0.82 31.88 30.71
N SER A 626 -1.44 31.91 29.52
CA SER A 626 -1.70 30.70 28.72
C SER A 626 -2.09 31.06 27.29
N TRP A 627 -1.97 30.12 26.36
CA TRP A 627 -2.61 30.21 25.05
C TRP A 627 -3.13 28.85 24.60
N LYS A 628 -4.11 28.85 23.69
CA LYS A 628 -4.68 27.66 23.07
C LYS A 628 -4.75 27.86 21.57
N ILE A 629 -4.21 26.92 20.81
CA ILE A 629 -4.28 26.87 19.35
C ILE A 629 -5.39 25.89 18.97
N SER A 630 -6.25 26.24 18.01
CA SER A 630 -7.24 25.33 17.44
C SER A 630 -6.57 24.18 16.67
N ASP A 631 -7.31 23.09 16.47
CA ASP A 631 -6.79 21.89 15.80
C ASP A 631 -6.34 22.17 14.35
N ASP A 632 -6.98 23.11 13.67
CA ASP A 632 -6.63 23.55 12.32
C ASP A 632 -5.49 24.58 12.26
N GLY A 633 -4.96 25.01 13.42
CA GLY A 633 -3.87 25.98 13.52
C GLY A 633 -4.24 27.43 13.18
N ARG A 634 -5.52 27.74 12.96
CA ARG A 634 -5.97 29.07 12.49
C ARG A 634 -6.53 29.98 13.58
N LYS A 635 -6.83 29.48 14.77
CA LYS A 635 -7.30 30.30 15.89
C LYS A 635 -6.37 30.13 17.07
N ILE A 636 -5.96 31.26 17.64
CA ILE A 636 -5.12 31.29 18.83
C ILE A 636 -5.79 32.17 19.88
N THR A 637 -6.19 31.56 20.99
CA THR A 637 -6.75 32.27 22.15
C THR A 637 -5.65 32.46 23.18
N PHE A 638 -5.34 33.71 23.53
CA PHE A 638 -4.34 34.08 24.54
C PHE A 638 -5.01 34.57 25.82
N ARG A 639 -4.38 34.31 26.97
CA ARG A 639 -4.78 34.84 28.28
C ARG A 639 -3.61 35.59 28.90
N LEU A 640 -3.82 36.85 29.25
CA LEU A 640 -2.84 37.75 29.85
C LEU A 640 -2.69 37.49 31.35
N LYS A 641 -1.49 37.78 31.88
CA LYS A 641 -1.28 37.88 33.34
C LYS A 641 -2.10 39.06 33.88
N ASN A 642 -2.68 38.91 35.07
CA ASN A 642 -3.56 39.95 35.64
C ASN A 642 -2.82 41.11 36.34
N ASN A 643 -1.48 41.07 36.43
CA ASN A 643 -0.67 42.01 37.20
C ASN A 643 0.29 42.84 36.32
N ILE A 644 -0.10 43.12 35.07
CA ILE A 644 0.70 43.89 34.11
C ILE A 644 0.35 45.37 34.20
N TYR A 645 1.37 46.22 34.31
CA TYR A 645 1.21 47.67 34.35
C TYR A 645 2.07 48.35 33.28
N ALA A 646 1.53 49.38 32.64
CA ALA A 646 2.28 50.28 31.78
C ALA A 646 3.03 51.34 32.60
N HIS A 647 3.99 52.03 31.98
CA HIS A 647 4.80 53.07 32.63
C HIS A 647 4.00 54.22 33.23
N ASN A 648 2.82 54.51 32.68
CA ASN A 648 1.89 55.53 33.20
C ASN A 648 1.04 55.04 34.39
N GLY A 649 1.23 53.80 34.84
CA GLY A 649 0.51 53.19 35.96
C GLY A 649 -0.81 52.50 35.61
N SER A 650 -1.27 52.58 34.36
CA SER A 650 -2.46 51.84 33.90
C SER A 650 -2.23 50.33 33.88
N GLN A 651 -3.27 49.56 34.18
CA GLN A 651 -3.23 48.10 34.09
C GLN A 651 -3.53 47.68 32.65
N ILE A 652 -2.72 46.78 32.09
CA ILE A 652 -2.92 46.27 30.73
C ILE A 652 -4.02 45.20 30.71
N THR A 653 -4.91 45.31 29.72
CA THR A 653 -6.03 44.40 29.45
C THR A 653 -5.97 43.86 28.02
N SER A 654 -6.86 42.93 27.68
CA SER A 654 -6.99 42.40 26.31
C SER A 654 -7.31 43.49 25.28
N GLU A 655 -8.01 44.55 25.68
CA GLU A 655 -8.35 45.67 24.80
C GLU A 655 -7.11 46.48 24.39
N ASP A 656 -6.15 46.67 25.29
CA ASP A 656 -4.89 47.35 25.00
C ASP A 656 -4.04 46.56 24.00
N VAL A 657 -4.06 45.22 24.11
CA VAL A 657 -3.37 44.33 23.17
C VAL A 657 -4.00 44.40 21.78
N VAL A 658 -5.32 44.28 21.71
CA VAL A 658 -6.06 44.35 20.44
C VAL A 658 -5.85 45.72 19.79
N PHE A 659 -5.87 46.80 20.57
CA PHE A 659 -5.58 48.16 20.10
C PHE A 659 -4.16 48.26 19.52
N SER A 660 -3.15 47.79 20.26
CA SER A 660 -1.75 47.84 19.85
C SER A 660 -1.52 47.10 18.53
N TYR A 661 -2.05 45.87 18.41
CA TYR A 661 -1.87 45.05 17.21
C TYR A 661 -2.60 45.61 16.00
N LYS A 662 -3.85 46.09 16.16
CA LYS A 662 -4.56 46.76 15.06
C LYS A 662 -3.83 48.01 14.57
N ARG A 663 -3.20 48.77 15.49
CA ARG A 663 -2.37 49.92 15.12
C ARG A 663 -1.15 49.48 14.30
N THR A 664 -0.43 48.45 14.75
CA THR A 664 0.73 47.92 14.03
C THR A 664 0.37 47.38 12.64
N MET A 665 -0.76 46.67 12.51
CA MET A 665 -1.26 46.14 11.22
C MET A 665 -1.46 47.23 10.15
N THR A 666 -1.59 48.50 10.53
CA THR A 666 -1.76 49.64 9.62
C THR A 666 -0.51 50.51 9.47
N ALA A 667 0.61 50.09 10.04
CA ALA A 667 1.88 50.80 10.07
C ALA A 667 2.95 50.00 9.29
N PRO A 668 4.17 50.53 9.09
CA PRO A 668 5.23 49.81 8.37
C PRO A 668 5.52 48.40 8.91
N ASN A 669 5.43 48.21 10.24
CA ASN A 669 5.60 46.89 10.87
C ASN A 669 4.37 45.97 10.75
N GLY A 670 3.38 46.32 9.92
CA GLY A 670 2.18 45.53 9.70
C GLY A 670 2.43 44.19 9.02
N PHE A 671 3.53 44.05 8.26
CA PHE A 671 3.90 42.79 7.59
C PHE A 671 4.07 41.61 8.56
N PHE A 672 4.48 41.88 9.82
CA PHE A 672 4.56 40.86 10.87
C PHE A 672 3.22 40.17 11.16
N PHE A 673 2.11 40.81 10.77
CA PHE A 673 0.73 40.37 10.98
C PHE A 673 0.03 39.96 9.66
N ASP A 674 0.74 39.77 8.54
CA ASP A 674 0.13 39.47 7.23
C ASP A 674 -0.76 38.21 7.23
N ALA A 675 -0.39 37.21 8.05
CA ALA A 675 -1.16 35.99 8.23
C ALA A 675 -2.41 36.18 9.10
N VAL A 676 -2.51 37.29 9.84
CA VAL A 676 -3.61 37.58 10.77
C VAL A 676 -4.80 38.14 9.99
N GLU A 677 -5.95 37.48 10.17
CA GLU A 677 -7.23 37.88 9.58
C GLU A 677 -8.02 38.78 10.54
N ASN A 678 -8.05 38.44 11.83
CA ASN A 678 -8.83 39.16 12.83
C ASN A 678 -8.23 39.05 14.23
N ILE A 679 -8.44 40.08 15.06
CA ILE A 679 -8.04 40.11 16.46
C ILE A 679 -9.16 40.76 17.30
N ARG A 680 -9.59 40.09 18.37
CA ARG A 680 -10.68 40.56 19.24
C ARG A 680 -10.47 40.19 20.71
N PRO A 681 -10.92 41.03 21.66
CA PRO A 681 -10.99 40.62 23.06
C PRO A 681 -12.07 39.53 23.24
N VAL A 682 -11.80 38.57 24.12
CA VAL A 682 -12.73 37.51 24.54
C VAL A 682 -13.28 37.81 25.93
N ASP A 683 -12.40 38.21 26.85
CA ASP A 683 -12.73 38.73 28.18
C ASP A 683 -11.71 39.80 28.57
N ARG A 684 -11.75 40.32 29.81
CA ARG A 684 -10.82 41.39 30.29
C ARG A 684 -9.33 41.06 30.11
N PHE A 685 -8.95 39.79 30.22
CA PHE A 685 -7.57 39.33 30.08
C PHE A 685 -7.38 38.33 28.93
N GLY A 686 -8.46 37.88 28.28
CA GLY A 686 -8.44 36.98 27.14
C GLY A 686 -8.62 37.71 25.82
N PHE A 687 -7.86 37.35 24.79
CA PHE A 687 -8.09 37.78 23.40
C PHE A 687 -7.84 36.63 22.42
N GLU A 688 -8.42 36.75 21.24
CA GLU A 688 -8.34 35.76 20.17
C GLU A 688 -7.76 36.40 18.92
N MET A 689 -6.88 35.64 18.26
CA MET A 689 -6.29 35.95 16.96
C MET A 689 -6.70 34.86 15.96
N GLU A 690 -7.30 35.25 14.84
CA GLU A 690 -7.68 34.37 13.74
C GLU A 690 -6.70 34.57 12.57
N LEU A 691 -6.22 33.48 11.98
CA LEU A 691 -5.21 33.45 10.93
C LEU A 691 -5.81 32.93 9.62
N LYS A 692 -5.37 33.49 8.50
CA LYS A 692 -5.75 33.06 7.14
C LYS A 692 -5.31 31.62 6.85
N TYR A 693 -4.20 31.21 7.44
CA TYR A 693 -3.59 29.88 7.36
C TYR A 693 -2.68 29.65 8.59
N PRO A 694 -2.33 28.39 8.93
CA PRO A 694 -1.34 28.11 9.97
C PRO A 694 -0.01 28.81 9.68
N TYR A 695 0.49 29.59 10.64
CA TYR A 695 1.71 30.40 10.44
C TYR A 695 2.60 30.34 11.68
N VAL A 696 3.63 29.49 11.62
CA VAL A 696 4.56 29.26 12.74
C VAL A 696 5.38 30.50 13.12
N PRO A 697 5.92 31.29 12.17
CA PRO A 697 6.71 32.48 12.51
C PRO A 697 5.95 33.56 13.29
N LEU A 698 4.62 33.50 13.38
CA LEU A 698 3.81 34.45 14.13
C LEU A 698 4.32 34.68 15.56
N PHE A 699 4.74 33.63 16.25
CA PHE A 699 5.25 33.76 17.63
C PHE A 699 6.54 34.59 17.67
N ALA A 700 7.45 34.40 16.71
CA ALA A 700 8.66 35.19 16.57
C ALA A 700 8.34 36.63 16.16
N ASN A 701 7.40 36.82 15.25
CA ASN A 701 6.91 38.14 14.87
C ASN A 701 6.32 38.92 16.06
N LEU A 702 5.57 38.25 16.94
CA LEU A 702 5.01 38.83 18.16
C LEU A 702 6.05 39.11 19.25
N ALA A 703 7.28 38.59 19.10
CA ALA A 703 8.41 38.87 19.98
C ALA A 703 9.30 40.03 19.49
N THR A 704 9.10 40.51 18.25
CA THR A 704 9.77 41.70 17.73
C THR A 704 9.17 42.97 18.32
N ILE A 705 9.74 44.14 17.95
CA ILE A 705 9.18 45.44 18.33
C ILE A 705 7.75 45.65 17.76
N GLY A 706 7.39 44.97 16.66
CA GLY A 706 6.04 45.00 16.11
C GLY A 706 4.99 44.38 17.03
N GLY A 707 5.40 43.46 17.91
CA GLY A 707 4.57 42.84 18.94
C GLY A 707 4.41 43.67 20.22
N ALA A 708 4.96 44.88 20.29
CA ALA A 708 4.89 45.76 21.46
C ALA A 708 3.45 46.09 21.88
N ILE A 709 3.21 46.10 23.19
CA ILE A 709 1.93 46.51 23.79
C ILE A 709 2.06 47.90 24.41
N ILE A 710 1.13 48.77 24.05
CA ILE A 710 0.96 50.11 24.61
C ILE A 710 -0.44 50.25 25.21
N PRO A 711 -0.65 51.12 26.22
CA PRO A 711 -2.00 51.39 26.70
C PRO A 711 -2.81 52.12 25.63
N LYS A 712 -4.10 51.79 25.48
CA LYS A 712 -4.98 52.44 24.50
C LYS A 712 -5.27 53.91 24.83
N ASP A 713 -5.25 54.25 26.12
CA ASP A 713 -5.58 55.57 26.65
C ASP A 713 -4.31 56.42 26.86
N LEU A 714 -3.65 56.80 25.76
CA LEU A 714 -2.47 57.68 25.79
C LEU A 714 -2.88 59.16 25.96
N LYS A 715 -2.15 59.89 26.82
CA LYS A 715 -2.34 61.33 27.05
C LYS A 715 -1.59 62.23 26.05
N THR A 716 -0.57 61.68 25.40
CA THR A 716 0.34 62.35 24.47
C THR A 716 0.67 61.39 23.32
N PRO A 717 1.06 61.89 22.14
CA PRO A 717 1.55 61.04 21.06
C PRO A 717 2.69 60.12 21.53
N ILE A 718 2.70 58.87 21.05
CA ILE A 718 3.70 57.88 21.49
C ILE A 718 5.12 58.28 21.06
N GLU A 719 5.24 59.02 19.96
CA GLU A 719 6.50 59.53 19.41
C GLU A 719 7.16 60.58 20.31
N GLU A 720 6.38 61.32 21.09
CA GLU A 720 6.87 62.39 21.97
C GLU A 720 7.17 61.88 23.37
N ASN A 721 6.33 60.98 23.88
CA ASN A 721 6.46 60.42 25.21
C ASN A 721 6.05 58.94 25.18
N PRO A 722 6.98 58.04 24.84
CA PRO A 722 6.68 56.63 24.69
C PRO A 722 6.32 55.99 26.04
N VAL A 723 5.15 55.35 26.08
CA VAL A 723 4.64 54.63 27.25
C VAL A 723 4.49 53.17 26.87
N GLY A 724 5.27 52.30 27.53
CA GLY A 724 5.25 50.87 27.28
C GLY A 724 5.11 50.05 28.56
N THR A 725 5.50 48.78 28.43
CA THR A 725 5.50 47.75 29.49
C THR A 725 6.92 47.23 29.77
N GLY A 726 7.94 47.88 29.19
CA GLY A 726 9.36 47.57 29.29
C GLY A 726 9.99 47.77 30.66
N PRO A 727 11.21 47.23 30.88
CA PRO A 727 11.97 47.42 32.12
C PRO A 727 12.35 48.87 32.39
N PHE A 728 12.50 49.71 31.35
CA PHE A 728 12.85 51.11 31.50
C PHE A 728 11.76 52.00 30.90
N LYS A 729 11.39 53.06 31.61
CA LYS A 729 10.48 54.10 31.12
C LYS A 729 11.30 55.24 30.53
N PHE A 730 10.75 55.88 29.50
CA PHE A 730 11.36 57.06 28.90
C PHE A 730 11.38 58.23 29.90
N SER A 731 12.48 58.96 29.96
CA SER A 731 12.66 60.13 30.82
C SER A 731 12.77 61.40 29.98
N THR A 732 13.84 61.53 29.19
CA THR A 732 14.13 62.73 28.40
C THR A 732 14.85 62.38 27.09
N TRP A 733 14.71 63.27 26.10
CA TRP A 733 15.47 63.24 24.85
C TRP A 733 15.91 64.65 24.46
N ASN A 734 17.20 64.91 24.59
CA ASN A 734 17.85 66.12 24.10
C ASN A 734 18.41 65.80 22.70
N LYS A 735 17.67 66.19 21.65
CA LYS A 735 18.00 65.82 20.26
C LYS A 735 19.45 66.16 19.88
N GLY A 736 20.12 65.18 19.29
CA GLY A 736 21.53 65.25 18.90
C GLY A 736 22.53 65.17 20.06
N GLU A 737 22.08 65.07 21.31
CA GLU A 737 22.97 65.02 22.48
C GLU A 737 22.81 63.73 23.28
N GLU A 738 21.60 63.46 23.80
CA GLU A 738 21.39 62.33 24.69
C GLU A 738 19.92 61.90 24.83
N ILE A 739 19.73 60.61 25.15
CA ILE A 739 18.45 60.02 25.58
C ILE A 739 18.66 59.39 26.95
N GLU A 740 17.75 59.65 27.89
CA GLU A 740 17.76 59.07 29.23
C GLU A 740 16.51 58.21 29.46
N LEU A 741 16.73 57.00 29.99
CA LEU A 741 15.69 56.07 30.43
C LEU A 741 15.86 55.79 31.93
N GLU A 742 14.75 55.60 32.64
CA GLU A 742 14.72 55.29 34.08
C GLU A 742 14.14 53.89 34.34
N ALA A 743 14.63 53.20 35.37
CA ALA A 743 14.09 51.90 35.78
C ALA A 743 12.60 51.97 36.14
N PHE A 744 11.84 50.97 35.71
CA PHE A 744 10.42 50.84 36.03
C PHE A 744 10.20 49.84 37.18
N ASP A 745 9.86 50.37 38.37
CA ASP A 745 9.70 49.58 39.59
C ASP A 745 8.61 48.49 39.51
N LYS A 746 7.61 48.64 38.64
CA LYS A 746 6.51 47.68 38.46
C LYS A 746 6.70 46.77 37.24
N TYR A 747 7.91 46.65 36.72
CA TYR A 747 8.20 45.70 35.64
C TYR A 747 7.86 44.26 36.08
N ILE A 748 7.24 43.50 35.18
CA ILE A 748 6.62 42.20 35.50
C ILE A 748 7.60 41.15 36.05
N PHE A 749 8.89 41.28 35.73
CA PHE A 749 9.95 40.36 36.18
C PHE A 749 10.73 40.87 37.40
N GLY A 750 10.48 42.09 37.86
CA GLY A 750 11.22 42.74 38.94
C GLY A 750 11.94 43.99 38.47
N ARG A 751 12.31 44.87 39.40
CA ARG A 751 12.97 46.14 39.05
C ARG A 751 14.37 45.89 38.46
N PRO A 752 14.75 46.55 37.34
CA PRO A 752 16.13 46.54 36.85
C PRO A 752 17.17 46.88 37.92
N TYR A 753 18.38 46.32 37.78
CA TYR A 753 19.47 46.58 38.73
C TYR A 753 19.99 48.02 38.64
N VAL A 754 20.27 48.51 37.42
CA VAL A 754 20.64 49.93 37.20
C VAL A 754 19.43 50.85 37.28
N ASP A 755 19.65 52.07 37.78
CA ASP A 755 18.59 53.08 37.93
C ASP A 755 18.28 53.79 36.63
N ARG A 756 19.31 54.03 35.82
CA ARG A 756 19.25 54.84 34.60
C ARG A 756 20.10 54.26 33.48
N ILE A 757 19.62 54.43 32.26
CA ILE A 757 20.40 54.22 31.05
C ILE A 757 20.51 55.56 30.33
N LYS A 758 21.73 55.96 30.02
CA LYS A 758 22.03 57.20 29.31
C LYS A 758 22.71 56.89 27.99
N PHE A 759 22.05 57.20 26.88
CA PHE A 759 22.59 57.08 25.54
C PHE A 759 23.16 58.43 25.10
N TYR A 760 24.45 58.49 24.80
CA TYR A 760 25.08 59.66 24.20
C TYR A 760 25.02 59.58 22.68
N ILE A 761 24.72 60.72 22.05
CA ILE A 761 24.58 60.87 20.61
C ILE A 761 25.70 61.79 20.13
N SER A 762 26.36 61.41 19.03
CA SER A 762 27.46 62.20 18.47
C SER A 762 26.91 63.33 17.58
N LYS A 763 27.21 64.59 17.95
CA LYS A 763 26.89 65.81 17.20
C LYS A 763 27.97 66.11 16.15
N ASP A 764 27.56 66.29 14.89
CA ASP A 764 28.33 66.74 13.71
C ASP A 764 29.56 65.96 13.21
N GLU A 765 29.72 65.87 11.88
CA GLU A 765 30.75 65.06 11.18
C GLU A 765 32.20 65.52 11.39
N GLU A 766 32.45 66.78 11.73
CA GLU A 766 33.81 67.33 11.87
C GLU A 766 34.48 66.99 13.23
N GLU A 767 33.70 66.65 14.27
CA GLU A 767 34.19 66.34 15.63
C GLU A 767 33.77 64.95 16.16
N LYS A 768 33.22 64.05 15.32
CA LYS A 768 32.71 62.73 15.77
C LYS A 768 33.76 61.90 16.52
N LYS A 769 33.75 61.99 17.86
CA LYS A 769 34.38 60.98 18.73
C LYS A 769 33.68 59.65 18.48
N THR A 770 34.44 58.65 18.07
CA THR A 770 33.89 57.32 17.82
C THR A 770 33.45 56.66 19.13
N ALA A 771 32.58 55.65 19.07
CA ALA A 771 32.23 54.84 20.25
C ALA A 771 33.49 54.31 20.98
N LEU A 772 34.50 53.89 20.21
CA LEU A 772 35.80 53.47 20.73
C LEU A 772 36.51 54.60 21.50
N ASP A 773 36.53 55.83 20.97
CA ASP A 773 37.17 56.96 21.65
C ASP A 773 36.45 57.32 22.95
N MET A 774 35.11 57.28 22.96
CA MET A 774 34.31 57.49 24.17
C MET A 774 34.52 56.38 25.20
N PHE A 775 34.71 55.14 24.75
CA PHE A 775 35.05 54.02 25.62
C PHE A 775 36.46 54.18 26.21
N VAL A 776 37.46 54.52 25.40
CA VAL A 776 38.82 54.78 25.90
C VAL A 776 38.82 55.96 26.89
N ALA A 777 38.04 57.00 26.62
CA ALA A 777 37.90 58.20 27.46
C ALA A 777 37.03 58.00 28.72
N LYS A 778 36.51 56.78 28.98
CA LYS A 778 35.66 56.47 30.14
C LYS A 778 34.31 57.19 30.20
N LEU A 779 33.81 57.63 29.04
CA LEU A 779 32.51 58.30 28.92
C LEU A 779 31.35 57.32 28.77
N ILE A 780 31.60 56.14 28.19
CA ILE A 780 30.62 55.06 28.04
C ILE A 780 31.13 53.76 28.63
N ASP A 781 30.21 52.87 28.96
CA ASP A 781 30.47 51.59 29.65
C ASP A 781 30.43 50.39 28.70
N ILE A 782 29.67 50.50 27.60
CA ILE A 782 29.64 49.51 26.52
C ILE A 782 29.72 50.24 25.18
N ALA A 783 30.54 49.74 24.26
CA ALA A 783 30.70 50.30 22.91
C ALA A 783 30.57 49.21 21.84
N SER A 784 29.73 49.43 20.83
CA SER A 784 29.70 48.61 19.61
C SER A 784 30.83 49.06 18.67
N ILE A 785 31.56 48.10 18.09
CA ILE A 785 32.84 48.31 17.40
C ILE A 785 32.77 47.88 15.94
N SER A 786 33.31 48.72 15.05
CA SER A 786 33.53 48.38 13.64
C SER A 786 34.80 47.54 13.43
N TYR A 787 34.79 46.61 12.47
CA TYR A 787 35.97 45.79 12.11
C TYR A 787 37.19 46.62 11.75
N THR A 788 36.99 47.82 11.20
CA THR A 788 38.07 48.76 10.87
C THR A 788 38.85 49.27 12.08
N GLN A 789 38.34 49.07 13.29
CA GLN A 789 38.95 49.52 14.54
C GLN A 789 39.67 48.39 15.29
N ILE A 790 39.60 47.15 14.78
CA ILE A 790 40.12 45.97 15.45
C ILE A 790 41.63 46.02 15.65
N ASP A 791 42.39 46.50 14.67
CA ASP A 791 43.85 46.64 14.79
C ASP A 791 44.26 47.49 16.00
N ARG A 792 43.45 48.51 16.35
CA ARG A 792 43.70 49.36 17.52
C ARG A 792 43.38 48.61 18.81
N ILE A 793 42.34 47.77 18.81
CA ILE A 793 41.92 46.97 19.97
C ILE A 793 42.91 45.84 20.22
N GLU A 794 43.38 45.15 19.18
CA GLU A 794 44.31 44.01 19.33
C GLU A 794 45.71 44.44 19.78
N LYS A 795 46.09 45.70 19.54
CA LYS A 795 47.35 46.30 20.03
C LYS A 795 47.28 46.79 21.48
N ASP A 796 46.08 46.85 22.08
CA ASP A 796 45.87 47.29 23.45
C ASP A 796 45.35 46.13 24.30
N GLU A 797 46.18 45.65 25.24
CA GLU A 797 45.85 44.50 26.08
C GLU A 797 44.63 44.71 26.98
N TYR A 798 44.30 45.95 27.35
CA TYR A 798 43.08 46.22 28.12
C TYR A 798 41.84 46.15 27.24
N LEU A 799 41.87 46.80 26.07
CA LEU A 799 40.74 46.75 25.13
C LEU A 799 40.49 45.32 24.64
N LYS A 800 41.54 44.54 24.42
CA LYS A 800 41.44 43.12 24.05
C LYS A 800 40.74 42.28 25.11
N ARG A 801 40.97 42.53 26.40
CA ARG A 801 40.23 41.86 27.50
C ARG A 801 38.78 42.30 27.60
N CYS A 802 38.46 43.53 27.20
CA CYS A 802 37.10 44.07 27.19
C CYS A 802 36.28 43.60 25.97
N LEU A 803 36.90 42.97 24.97
CA LEU A 803 36.25 42.59 23.73
C LEU A 803 35.38 41.34 23.90
N VAL A 804 34.08 41.53 23.71
CA VAL A 804 33.06 40.49 23.62
C VAL A 804 32.63 40.37 22.17
N ARG A 805 32.44 39.14 21.71
CA ARG A 805 32.07 38.81 20.31
C ARG A 805 30.82 37.97 20.32
N GLU A 806 29.92 38.24 19.41
CA GLU A 806 28.70 37.45 19.22
C GLU A 806 28.42 37.28 17.72
N ILE A 807 27.79 36.18 17.34
CA ILE A 807 27.38 35.97 15.95
C ILE A 807 26.26 36.95 15.62
N SER A 808 26.38 37.65 14.49
CA SER A 808 25.29 38.47 13.98
C SER A 808 24.39 37.60 13.10
N LEU A 809 23.07 37.72 13.25
CA LEU A 809 22.13 37.10 12.32
C LEU A 809 21.90 37.99 11.12
N ASP A 810 22.98 38.25 10.39
CA ASP A 810 22.97 39.05 9.18
C ASP A 810 23.51 38.29 7.98
N PHE A 811 23.29 38.89 6.82
CA PHE A 811 23.64 38.36 5.53
C PHE A 811 24.02 39.50 4.61
N GLN A 812 25.29 39.55 4.19
CA GLN A 812 25.82 40.56 3.29
C GLN A 812 25.97 39.99 1.89
N TYR A 813 25.52 40.73 0.86
CA TYR A 813 25.47 40.22 -0.50
C TYR A 813 25.63 41.27 -1.60
N LEU A 814 26.00 40.81 -2.79
CA LEU A 814 25.89 41.56 -4.04
C LEU A 814 24.75 40.97 -4.88
N GLY A 815 23.69 41.74 -5.13
CA GLY A 815 22.53 41.28 -5.87
C GLY A 815 22.55 41.61 -7.35
N PHE A 816 21.83 40.78 -8.12
CA PHE A 816 21.61 40.95 -9.55
C PHE A 816 20.14 41.32 -9.80
N ASN A 817 19.89 42.34 -10.61
CA ASN A 817 18.52 42.67 -11.00
C ASN A 817 18.02 41.78 -12.15
N MET A 818 17.15 40.81 -11.85
CA MET A 818 16.57 39.90 -12.85
C MET A 818 15.38 40.47 -13.62
N LEU A 819 14.93 41.69 -13.31
CA LEU A 819 13.94 42.41 -14.13
C LEU A 819 14.54 42.86 -15.47
N LYS A 820 15.84 43.17 -15.49
CA LYS A 820 16.60 43.64 -16.66
C LYS A 820 17.13 42.47 -17.49
N LYS A 821 16.24 41.82 -18.23
CA LYS A 821 16.52 40.60 -19.03
C LYS A 821 17.56 40.79 -20.13
N GLU A 822 17.78 42.03 -20.55
CA GLU A 822 18.77 42.44 -21.54
C GLU A 822 20.22 42.39 -21.02
N LEU A 823 20.43 42.36 -19.70
CA LEU A 823 21.76 42.30 -19.11
C LEU A 823 22.28 40.86 -19.06
N PRO A 824 23.61 40.63 -19.18
CA PRO A 824 24.20 39.29 -19.09
C PRO A 824 23.88 38.57 -17.77
N PHE A 825 23.59 39.33 -16.71
CA PHE A 825 23.27 38.80 -15.38
C PHE A 825 21.94 38.03 -15.34
N TYR A 826 21.09 38.13 -16.36
CA TYR A 826 19.91 37.28 -16.48
C TYR A 826 20.27 35.80 -16.70
N ASP A 827 21.40 35.52 -17.34
CA ASP A 827 21.92 34.15 -17.49
C ASP A 827 22.52 33.65 -16.16
N VAL A 828 21.98 32.55 -15.64
CA VAL A 828 22.45 31.93 -14.40
C VAL A 828 23.92 31.53 -14.46
N ARG A 829 24.45 31.18 -15.63
CA ARG A 829 25.86 30.80 -15.80
C ARG A 829 26.79 31.99 -15.51
N VAL A 830 26.40 33.20 -15.90
CA VAL A 830 27.16 34.43 -15.60
C VAL A 830 27.15 34.72 -14.09
N ARG A 831 25.99 34.61 -13.43
CA ARG A 831 25.89 34.82 -11.97
C ARG A 831 26.71 33.79 -11.17
N ARG A 832 26.64 32.53 -11.58
CA ARG A 832 27.46 31.44 -11.02
C ARG A 832 28.95 31.69 -11.23
N ALA A 833 29.35 32.11 -12.44
CA ALA A 833 30.74 32.45 -12.75
C ALA A 833 31.25 33.56 -11.83
N MET A 834 30.51 34.66 -11.69
CA MET A 834 30.87 35.76 -10.80
C MET A 834 30.98 35.31 -9.34
N SER A 835 30.12 34.39 -8.89
CA SER A 835 30.18 33.86 -7.53
C SER A 835 31.46 33.04 -7.25
N TYR A 836 32.00 32.35 -8.26
CA TYR A 836 33.26 31.60 -8.21
C TYR A 836 34.52 32.49 -8.26
N MET A 837 34.39 33.76 -8.66
CA MET A 837 35.51 34.71 -8.78
C MET A 837 35.96 35.31 -7.44
N ILE A 838 35.15 35.17 -6.39
CA ILE A 838 35.36 35.85 -5.11
C ILE A 838 35.96 34.89 -4.09
N ASP A 839 37.20 35.17 -3.67
CA ASP A 839 37.80 34.56 -2.48
C ASP A 839 37.30 35.28 -1.23
N ARG A 840 36.25 34.73 -0.62
CA ARG A 840 35.59 35.30 0.57
C ARG A 840 36.49 35.28 1.79
N VAL A 841 37.39 34.30 1.90
CA VAL A 841 38.32 34.20 3.03
C VAL A 841 39.37 35.30 2.92
N ASP A 842 39.97 35.47 1.73
CA ASP A 842 40.91 36.57 1.46
C ASP A 842 40.25 37.95 1.63
N MET A 843 39.00 38.09 1.16
CA MET A 843 38.23 39.33 1.32
C MET A 843 38.05 39.69 2.80
N LEU A 844 37.55 38.76 3.62
CA LEU A 844 37.36 38.98 5.06
C LEU A 844 38.70 39.24 5.77
N GLN A 845 39.77 38.54 5.40
CA GLN A 845 41.08 38.76 5.98
C GLN A 845 41.63 40.17 5.71
N LYS A 846 41.42 40.70 4.50
CA LYS A 846 41.92 42.02 4.08
C LYS A 846 41.06 43.19 4.52
N LEU A 847 39.75 43.02 4.58
CA LEU A 847 38.81 44.12 4.80
C LEU A 847 38.28 44.15 6.24
N ASP A 848 38.18 42.97 6.87
CA ASP A 848 37.44 42.77 8.11
C ASP A 848 38.31 42.06 9.18
N ASN A 849 39.63 41.97 8.97
CA ASN A 849 40.59 41.30 9.87
C ASN A 849 40.26 39.84 10.19
N GLY A 850 39.56 39.16 9.28
CA GLY A 850 39.10 37.78 9.46
C GLY A 850 37.87 37.65 10.38
N TYR A 851 37.25 38.76 10.81
CA TYR A 851 35.99 38.73 11.55
C TYR A 851 34.82 38.58 10.58
N GLY A 852 34.06 37.52 10.78
CA GLY A 852 32.96 37.12 9.90
C GLY A 852 33.12 35.68 9.41
N THR A 853 32.04 35.13 8.88
CA THR A 853 31.99 33.78 8.33
C THR A 853 31.69 33.87 6.83
N PRO A 854 32.53 33.28 5.94
CA PRO A 854 32.20 33.20 4.51
C PRO A 854 30.81 32.60 4.29
N ALA A 855 29.94 33.33 3.59
CA ALA A 855 28.57 32.90 3.39
C ALA A 855 28.51 31.88 2.24
N LYS A 856 27.90 30.72 2.50
CA LYS A 856 27.57 29.72 1.47
C LYS A 856 26.14 29.87 0.93
N GLY A 857 25.30 30.55 1.69
CA GLY A 857 23.89 30.79 1.43
C GLY A 857 23.39 31.99 2.24
N PRO A 858 22.09 32.30 2.16
CA PRO A 858 21.48 33.41 2.86
C PRO A 858 21.23 33.16 4.35
N ILE A 859 21.24 31.92 4.84
CA ILE A 859 20.93 31.62 6.25
C ILE A 859 22.22 31.64 7.09
N PRO A 860 22.35 32.53 8.09
CA PRO A 860 23.55 32.61 8.94
C PRO A 860 23.66 31.48 9.97
N PRO A 861 24.87 31.22 10.50
CA PRO A 861 25.05 30.44 11.71
C PRO A 861 24.19 30.97 12.87
N GLY A 862 23.55 30.10 13.63
CA GLY A 862 22.68 30.47 14.75
C GLY A 862 21.18 30.37 14.46
N VAL A 863 20.78 30.26 13.20
CA VAL A 863 19.40 29.91 12.79
C VAL A 863 19.22 28.38 12.75
N ASP A 864 18.09 27.85 13.24
CA ASP A 864 17.85 26.40 13.44
C ASP A 864 18.07 25.54 12.17
N CYS A 865 17.82 26.08 10.97
CA CYS A 865 17.99 25.34 9.72
C CYS A 865 19.37 25.49 9.06
N TYR A 866 20.30 26.24 9.66
CA TYR A 866 21.65 26.43 9.12
C TYR A 866 22.29 25.09 8.74
N ASN A 867 22.85 25.01 7.53
CA ASN A 867 23.51 23.83 7.02
C ASN A 867 25.00 24.11 6.79
N PRO A 868 25.91 23.74 7.72
CA PRO A 868 27.35 23.96 7.54
C PRO A 868 27.92 23.19 6.35
N SER A 869 27.24 22.10 5.93
CA SER A 869 27.60 21.25 4.81
C SER A 869 27.00 21.71 3.47
N LEU A 870 26.26 22.82 3.43
CA LEU A 870 25.75 23.40 2.20
C LEU A 870 26.90 23.60 1.20
N LYS A 871 26.68 23.19 -0.05
CA LYS A 871 27.64 23.41 -1.13
C LYS A 871 27.39 24.80 -1.74
N GLY A 872 28.34 25.71 -1.53
CA GLY A 872 28.30 27.06 -2.10
C GLY A 872 29.22 27.22 -3.31
N TYR A 873 29.62 28.47 -3.56
CA TYR A 873 30.56 28.84 -4.62
C TYR A 873 31.96 29.11 -4.05
N ASP A 874 32.67 28.05 -3.67
CA ASP A 874 34.07 28.17 -3.22
C ASP A 874 34.94 28.75 -4.33
N TYR A 875 35.93 29.60 -4.01
CA TYR A 875 36.75 30.29 -5.01
C TYR A 875 37.36 29.33 -6.05
N ASN A 876 36.98 29.51 -7.32
CA ASN A 876 37.43 28.68 -8.43
C ASN A 876 37.47 29.48 -9.75
N PRO A 877 38.57 30.19 -10.01
CA PRO A 877 38.78 30.98 -11.22
C PRO A 877 38.60 30.21 -12.53
N GLU A 878 39.03 28.95 -12.57
CA GLU A 878 38.96 28.15 -13.80
C GLU A 878 37.50 27.79 -14.13
N ARG A 879 36.73 27.36 -13.12
CA ARG A 879 35.30 27.10 -13.29
C ARG A 879 34.54 28.38 -13.68
N ALA A 880 34.93 29.53 -13.15
CA ALA A 880 34.33 30.82 -13.52
C ALA A 880 34.53 31.14 -15.02
N LYS A 881 35.76 30.95 -15.54
CA LYS A 881 36.07 31.16 -16.97
C LYS A 881 35.31 30.18 -17.87
N GLU A 882 35.21 28.92 -17.47
CA GLU A 882 34.42 27.90 -18.20
C GLU A 882 32.95 28.31 -18.32
N LEU A 883 32.33 28.70 -17.20
CA LEU A 883 30.92 29.13 -17.18
C LEU A 883 30.68 30.40 -18.01
N LEU A 884 31.61 31.37 -17.99
CA LEU A 884 31.53 32.53 -18.88
C LEU A 884 31.64 32.13 -20.34
N LYS A 885 32.55 31.21 -20.69
CA LYS A 885 32.67 30.69 -22.06
C LYS A 885 31.40 29.95 -22.50
N GLU A 886 30.83 29.10 -21.65
CA GLU A 886 29.56 28.42 -21.89
C GLU A 886 28.41 29.43 -22.09
N ALA A 887 28.43 30.54 -21.36
CA ALA A 887 27.48 31.66 -21.50
C ALA A 887 27.71 32.53 -22.74
N GLY A 888 28.74 32.28 -23.53
CA GLY A 888 29.06 33.06 -24.74
C GLY A 888 30.01 34.24 -24.52
N TYR A 889 30.66 34.33 -23.35
CA TYR A 889 31.54 35.43 -22.93
C TYR A 889 32.98 34.96 -22.63
N PRO A 890 33.70 34.33 -23.58
CA PRO A 890 35.03 33.74 -23.32
C PRO A 890 36.09 34.76 -22.87
N ASN A 891 35.90 36.05 -23.16
CA ASN A 891 36.83 37.14 -22.82
C ASN A 891 36.26 38.09 -21.75
N GLY A 892 35.21 37.69 -21.03
CA GLY A 892 34.49 38.56 -20.11
C GLY A 892 33.27 39.24 -20.75
N LEU A 893 32.60 40.10 -19.96
CA LEU A 893 31.37 40.76 -20.39
C LEU A 893 31.69 41.98 -21.29
N PRO A 894 30.88 42.24 -22.32
CA PRO A 894 31.23 43.19 -23.39
C PRO A 894 31.17 44.66 -22.96
N ASP A 895 30.30 45.00 -21.99
CA ASP A 895 30.02 46.38 -21.61
C ASP A 895 30.56 46.74 -20.21
N LYS A 896 30.38 48.01 -19.85
CA LYS A 896 30.59 48.52 -18.48
C LYS A 896 29.25 48.49 -17.74
N TYR A 897 29.22 47.91 -16.54
CA TYR A 897 28.01 47.80 -15.71
C TYR A 897 28.14 48.61 -14.41
N ILE A 898 27.01 48.97 -13.81
CA ILE A 898 26.95 49.78 -12.59
C ILE A 898 26.77 48.88 -11.36
N LEU A 899 27.61 49.09 -10.34
CA LEU A 899 27.47 48.55 -9.00
C LEU A 899 26.98 49.66 -8.06
N ASP A 900 25.70 49.61 -7.70
CA ASP A 900 25.06 50.55 -6.78
C ASP A 900 25.35 50.18 -5.32
N THR A 901 25.71 51.18 -4.50
CA THR A 901 25.93 50.98 -3.06
C THR A 901 25.66 52.25 -2.26
N SER A 902 25.58 52.14 -0.93
CA SER A 902 25.46 53.30 -0.05
C SER A 902 26.79 54.04 0.13
N ILE A 903 26.77 55.30 0.55
CA ILE A 903 27.97 56.10 0.85
C ILE A 903 28.81 55.59 2.05
N SER A 904 28.46 54.44 2.63
CA SER A 904 29.21 53.83 3.75
C SER A 904 30.65 53.53 3.35
N ALA A 905 31.62 53.99 4.16
CA ALA A 905 33.04 53.72 3.94
C ALA A 905 33.39 52.23 3.87
N ALA A 906 32.70 51.40 4.67
CA ALA A 906 32.89 49.94 4.64
C ALA A 906 32.39 49.33 3.33
N ASN A 907 31.26 49.80 2.82
CA ASN A 907 30.70 49.33 1.56
C ASN A 907 31.52 49.79 0.36
N MET A 908 32.07 51.01 0.37
CA MET A 908 32.96 51.50 -0.68
C MET A 908 34.22 50.63 -0.79
N LYS A 909 34.89 50.32 0.33
CA LYS A 909 36.08 49.43 0.34
C LYS A 909 35.77 48.04 -0.21
N ARG A 910 34.60 47.47 0.13
CA ARG A 910 34.17 46.18 -0.42
C ARG A 910 33.85 46.26 -1.91
N ALA A 911 33.16 47.30 -2.36
CA ALA A 911 32.88 47.52 -3.77
C ALA A 911 34.18 47.62 -4.58
N GLU A 912 35.17 48.40 -4.12
CA GLU A 912 36.49 48.50 -4.75
C GLU A 912 37.20 47.15 -4.84
N TYR A 913 37.17 46.34 -3.77
CA TYR A 913 37.73 44.99 -3.78
C TYR A 913 37.04 44.11 -4.83
N LEU A 914 35.70 44.08 -4.85
CA LEU A 914 34.92 43.26 -5.77
C LEU A 914 35.16 43.65 -7.24
N ILE A 915 35.18 44.95 -7.55
CA ILE A 915 35.49 45.43 -8.91
C ILE A 915 36.89 44.97 -9.34
N ASN A 916 37.89 45.04 -8.45
CA ASN A 916 39.23 44.56 -8.74
C ASN A 916 39.29 43.05 -8.98
N GLN A 917 38.45 42.25 -8.32
CA GLN A 917 38.36 40.81 -8.60
C GLN A 917 37.70 40.54 -9.95
N PHE A 918 36.55 41.16 -10.23
CA PHE A 918 35.80 40.97 -11.47
C PHE A 918 36.58 41.44 -12.71
N LYS A 919 37.37 42.51 -12.59
CA LYS A 919 38.22 43.04 -13.67
C LYS A 919 39.23 42.02 -14.20
N LYS A 920 39.72 41.10 -13.34
CA LYS A 920 40.66 40.03 -13.74
C LYS A 920 40.05 39.03 -14.73
N PHE A 921 38.71 38.99 -14.82
CA PHE A 921 37.94 38.10 -15.70
C PHE A 921 37.28 38.87 -16.86
N GLY A 922 37.71 40.11 -17.12
CA GLY A 922 37.14 40.94 -18.19
C GLY A 922 35.75 41.49 -17.89
N ILE A 923 35.35 41.60 -16.62
CA ILE A 923 34.09 42.20 -16.21
C ILE A 923 34.37 43.61 -15.68
N ASN A 924 33.88 44.63 -16.40
CA ASN A 924 34.13 46.04 -16.06
C ASN A 924 32.93 46.63 -15.30
N LEU A 925 33.16 47.04 -14.05
CA LEU A 925 32.13 47.63 -13.19
C LEU A 925 32.49 49.07 -12.79
N GLU A 926 31.48 49.90 -12.54
CA GLU A 926 31.59 51.27 -12.01
C GLU A 926 30.77 51.43 -10.73
N ILE A 927 31.33 52.05 -9.70
CA ILE A 927 30.63 52.30 -8.44
C ILE A 927 29.75 53.53 -8.60
N ARG A 928 28.47 53.42 -8.23
CA ARG A 928 27.59 54.56 -7.98
C ARG A 928 27.14 54.54 -6.52
N THR A 929 27.41 55.62 -5.80
CA THR A 929 27.04 55.76 -4.39
C THR A 929 25.84 56.67 -4.20
N SER A 930 25.03 56.43 -3.16
CA SER A 930 23.89 57.29 -2.80
C SER A 930 23.66 57.33 -1.29
N PRO A 931 23.08 58.41 -0.73
CA PRO A 931 22.57 58.42 0.64
C PRO A 931 21.60 57.26 0.88
N TRP A 932 21.58 56.69 2.09
CA TRP A 932 20.86 55.43 2.38
C TRP A 932 19.39 55.43 1.92
N LYS A 933 18.66 56.51 2.22
CA LYS A 933 17.24 56.64 1.86
C LYS A 933 17.02 56.63 0.33
N ASP A 934 17.91 57.25 -0.43
CA ASP A 934 17.80 57.32 -1.89
C ASP A 934 18.29 56.02 -2.54
N PHE A 935 19.32 55.39 -1.95
CA PHE A 935 19.79 54.07 -2.34
C PHE A 935 18.68 53.01 -2.21
N LEU A 936 17.96 52.97 -1.07
CA LEU A 936 16.83 52.05 -0.88
C LEU A 936 15.71 52.26 -1.91
N LYS A 937 15.33 53.51 -2.19
CA LYS A 937 14.34 53.81 -3.24
C LYS A 937 14.78 53.30 -4.61
N LEU A 938 16.05 53.48 -4.95
CA LEU A 938 16.62 53.00 -6.21
C LEU A 938 16.53 51.48 -6.31
N VAL A 939 16.95 50.75 -5.27
CA VAL A 939 16.93 49.27 -5.29
C VAL A 939 15.53 48.68 -5.24
N HIS A 940 14.61 49.30 -4.48
CA HIS A 940 13.21 48.89 -4.40
C HIS A 940 12.46 49.20 -5.71
N GLY A 941 12.83 50.28 -6.40
CA GLY A 941 12.28 50.66 -7.70
C GLY A 941 12.75 49.80 -8.88
N GLY A 942 13.81 49.01 -8.71
CA GLY A 942 14.35 48.13 -9.76
C GLY A 942 15.19 48.84 -10.82
N GLU A 943 15.76 50.00 -10.49
CA GLU A 943 16.59 50.80 -11.41
C GLU A 943 18.05 50.28 -11.52
N GLN A 944 18.56 49.62 -10.48
CA GLN A 944 19.91 49.06 -10.34
C GLN A 944 20.22 47.95 -11.35
N GLN A 945 21.49 47.79 -11.70
CA GLN A 945 21.99 46.63 -12.47
C GLN A 945 22.55 45.56 -11.50
N LEU A 946 23.58 45.96 -10.76
CA LEU A 946 24.14 45.25 -9.63
C LEU A 946 24.04 46.16 -8.40
N TYR A 947 23.89 45.58 -7.21
CA TYR A 947 23.82 46.36 -5.98
C TYR A 947 24.44 45.62 -4.80
N MET A 948 24.93 46.34 -3.81
CA MET A 948 25.37 45.76 -2.53
C MET A 948 24.37 46.06 -1.43
N LEU A 949 23.88 45.03 -0.75
CA LEU A 949 22.94 45.17 0.35
C LEU A 949 23.23 44.14 1.44
N GLY A 950 22.68 44.37 2.61
CA GLY A 950 22.68 43.43 3.71
C GLY A 950 21.27 43.27 4.27
N TRP A 951 21.03 42.13 4.90
CA TRP A 951 19.80 41.85 5.63
C TRP A 951 20.15 41.34 7.02
N SER A 952 19.50 41.88 8.04
CA SER A 952 19.60 41.40 9.42
C SER A 952 18.25 40.82 9.82
N SER A 953 18.26 39.70 10.54
CA SER A 953 17.00 39.09 10.95
C SER A 953 16.29 39.91 12.01
N ASP A 954 14.99 40.16 11.81
CA ASP A 954 14.14 40.80 12.81
C ASP A 954 13.66 39.82 13.88
N ASN A 955 13.50 38.55 13.50
CA ASN A 955 12.79 37.56 14.31
C ASN A 955 13.58 36.25 14.54
N GLY A 956 14.71 36.07 13.87
CA GLY A 956 15.57 34.90 13.99
C GLY A 956 15.01 33.61 13.36
N ASP A 957 13.90 33.70 12.64
CA ASP A 957 13.28 32.60 11.91
C ASP A 957 13.85 32.53 10.46
N PRO A 958 14.06 31.33 9.90
CA PRO A 958 14.48 31.19 8.50
C PRO A 958 13.60 31.94 7.50
N ASP A 959 12.29 32.07 7.78
CA ASP A 959 11.35 32.75 6.90
C ASP A 959 11.71 34.22 6.69
N ASN A 960 12.22 34.90 7.72
CA ASN A 960 12.58 36.31 7.67
C ASN A 960 13.82 36.60 6.82
N PHE A 961 14.59 35.59 6.43
CA PHE A 961 15.56 35.70 5.35
C PHE A 961 14.95 35.33 4.00
N LEU A 962 14.30 34.16 3.92
CA LEU A 962 13.95 33.58 2.64
C LEU A 962 12.72 34.24 2.00
N TYR A 963 11.69 34.52 2.79
CA TYR A 963 10.44 35.09 2.30
C TYR A 963 10.63 36.54 1.82
N PRO A 964 11.14 37.50 2.62
CA PRO A 964 11.32 38.88 2.15
C PRO A 964 12.27 38.97 0.95
N LEU A 965 13.40 38.27 0.96
CA LEU A 965 14.48 38.46 -0.02
C LEU A 965 14.29 37.69 -1.33
N PHE A 966 13.61 36.53 -1.32
CA PHE A 966 13.60 35.62 -2.46
C PHE A 966 12.20 35.19 -2.93
N HIS A 967 11.14 35.44 -2.16
CA HIS A 967 9.79 35.11 -2.60
C HIS A 967 9.32 36.06 -3.73
N SER A 968 8.70 35.54 -4.78
CA SER A 968 8.34 36.31 -5.98
C SER A 968 7.25 37.37 -5.75
N LYS A 969 6.44 37.25 -4.69
CA LYS A 969 5.45 38.26 -4.27
C LYS A 969 6.10 39.50 -3.64
N ASN A 970 7.32 39.38 -3.12
CA ASN A 970 7.98 40.44 -2.36
C ASN A 970 8.91 41.30 -3.20
N ARG A 971 8.76 41.30 -4.53
CA ARG A 971 9.63 42.05 -5.45
C ARG A 971 9.53 43.55 -5.23
N GLY A 972 10.68 44.22 -5.19
CA GLY A 972 10.77 45.67 -4.96
C GLY A 972 10.71 46.05 -3.49
N ASP A 973 9.82 46.98 -3.13
CA ASP A 973 9.73 47.60 -1.79
C ASP A 973 9.40 46.60 -0.66
N ALA A 974 8.86 45.43 -1.01
CA ALA A 974 8.59 44.35 -0.06
C ALA A 974 9.83 43.49 0.29
N GLY A 975 11.00 43.73 -0.32
CA GLY A 975 12.30 43.18 0.11
C GLY A 975 13.12 42.46 -0.97
N ASN A 976 12.49 41.78 -1.94
CA ASN A 976 13.16 41.02 -3.00
C ASN A 976 13.65 41.98 -4.09
N THR A 977 14.79 42.60 -3.81
CA THR A 977 15.48 43.60 -4.64
C THR A 977 16.27 43.00 -5.80
N SER A 978 16.43 41.66 -5.83
CA SER A 978 16.95 40.95 -7.00
C SER A 978 15.87 40.68 -8.05
N PHE A 979 14.59 40.91 -7.73
CA PHE A 979 13.45 40.55 -8.57
C PHE A 979 13.42 39.06 -8.93
N TYR A 980 13.94 38.22 -8.03
CA TYR A 980 14.00 36.75 -8.20
C TYR A 980 12.60 36.16 -8.25
N SER A 981 12.44 35.10 -9.06
CA SER A 981 11.19 34.38 -9.18
C SER A 981 11.48 32.93 -9.52
N ASN A 982 11.12 32.03 -8.62
CA ASN A 982 11.14 30.59 -8.87
C ASN A 982 9.91 29.96 -8.14
N PRO A 983 8.91 29.46 -8.89
CA PRO A 983 7.69 28.92 -8.28
C PRO A 983 7.91 27.78 -7.30
N GLU A 984 8.95 26.97 -7.50
CA GLU A 984 9.29 25.88 -6.57
C GLU A 984 9.91 26.41 -5.27
N VAL A 985 10.74 27.46 -5.35
CA VAL A 985 11.26 28.14 -4.16
C VAL A 985 10.13 28.82 -3.40
N ASP A 986 9.24 29.53 -4.10
CA ASP A 986 8.05 30.15 -3.49
C ASP A 986 7.22 29.10 -2.73
N LYS A 987 6.94 27.97 -3.38
CA LYS A 987 6.21 26.85 -2.77
C LYS A 987 6.91 26.29 -1.54
N LEU A 988 8.23 26.08 -1.59
CA LEU A 988 8.99 25.59 -0.44
C LEU A 988 8.97 26.61 0.71
N ILE A 989 9.13 27.91 0.44
CA ILE A 989 9.03 28.95 1.46
C ILE A 989 7.63 28.95 2.08
N GLU A 990 6.56 28.95 1.27
CA GLU A 990 5.18 28.90 1.76
C GLU A 990 4.89 27.62 2.56
N MET A 991 5.43 26.46 2.15
CA MET A 991 5.35 25.22 2.91
C MET A 991 6.08 25.34 4.24
N GLY A 992 7.30 25.90 4.27
CA GLY A 992 8.08 26.09 5.49
C GLY A 992 7.41 27.03 6.49
N MET A 993 6.68 28.06 6.01
CA MET A 993 5.90 28.98 6.86
C MET A 993 4.71 28.28 7.54
N ARG A 994 4.15 27.24 6.90
CA ARG A 994 2.96 26.50 7.34
C ARG A 994 3.29 25.20 8.08
N GLU A 995 4.50 24.68 7.91
CA GLU A 995 4.94 23.41 8.48
C GLU A 995 5.16 23.52 9.99
N LEU A 996 4.41 22.74 10.77
CA LEU A 996 4.52 22.69 12.23
C LEU A 996 5.67 21.79 12.69
N ASN A 997 6.09 20.83 11.87
CA ASN A 997 7.18 19.89 12.16
C ASN A 997 8.53 20.59 12.02
N PRO A 998 9.28 20.87 13.11
CA PRO A 998 10.55 21.58 13.00
C PRO A 998 11.62 20.84 12.17
N LYS A 999 11.62 19.50 12.16
CA LYS A 999 12.59 18.70 11.37
C LYS A 999 12.28 18.80 9.88
N ILE A 1000 11.03 18.58 9.48
CA ILE A 1000 10.58 18.74 8.08
C ILE A 1000 10.73 20.20 7.65
N ARG A 1001 10.35 21.16 8.49
CA ARG A 1001 10.52 22.59 8.24
C ARG A 1001 11.97 22.96 7.95
N ARG A 1002 12.93 22.46 8.75
CA ARG A 1002 14.36 22.63 8.48
C ARG A 1002 14.76 22.06 7.12
N GLU A 1003 14.32 20.85 6.78
CA GLU A 1003 14.63 20.23 5.50
C GLU A 1003 13.99 20.96 4.30
N ILE A 1004 12.76 21.49 4.46
CA ILE A 1004 12.11 22.33 3.46
C ILE A 1004 12.94 23.60 3.22
N TYR A 1005 13.32 24.31 4.28
CA TYR A 1005 14.12 25.53 4.14
C TYR A 1005 15.52 25.26 3.60
N ARG A 1006 16.17 24.16 3.99
CA ARG A 1006 17.45 23.74 3.41
C ARG A 1006 17.34 23.47 1.91
N LYS A 1007 16.27 22.81 1.46
CA LYS A 1007 16.00 22.62 0.02
C LYS A 1007 15.76 23.94 -0.70
N ALA A 1008 14.98 24.84 -0.09
CA ALA A 1008 14.77 26.18 -0.65
C ALA A 1008 16.11 26.94 -0.76
N GLU A 1009 16.93 26.88 0.29
CA GLU A 1009 18.25 27.48 0.34
C GLU A 1009 19.18 26.90 -0.74
N GLU A 1010 19.25 25.59 -0.89
CA GLU A 1010 20.02 24.92 -1.94
C GLU A 1010 19.60 25.37 -3.35
N MET A 1011 18.31 25.53 -3.59
CA MET A 1011 17.80 26.03 -4.87
C MET A 1011 18.13 27.49 -5.10
N ILE A 1012 17.99 28.34 -4.08
CA ILE A 1012 18.37 29.76 -4.13
C ILE A 1012 19.88 29.88 -4.41
N VAL A 1013 20.72 29.14 -3.69
CA VAL A 1013 22.16 29.10 -3.93
C VAL A 1013 22.45 28.66 -5.36
N ARG A 1014 21.86 27.56 -5.81
CA ARG A 1014 22.03 27.06 -7.18
C ARG A 1014 21.62 28.08 -8.24
N ASP A 1015 20.56 28.85 -8.00
CA ASP A 1015 20.04 29.84 -8.95
C ASP A 1015 20.82 31.17 -8.89
N ALA A 1016 21.65 31.35 -7.86
CA ALA A 1016 22.56 32.48 -7.65
C ALA A 1016 21.91 33.86 -7.89
N PRO A 1017 20.76 34.20 -7.26
CA PRO A 1017 20.11 35.50 -7.41
C PRO A 1017 20.92 36.65 -6.80
N VAL A 1018 21.89 36.30 -5.95
CA VAL A 1018 22.86 37.16 -5.29
C VAL A 1018 24.17 36.40 -5.16
N ILE A 1019 25.28 37.12 -5.03
CA ILE A 1019 26.55 36.58 -4.55
C ILE A 1019 26.53 36.68 -3.03
N PHE A 1020 26.44 35.53 -2.37
CA PHE A 1020 26.56 35.43 -0.91
C PHE A 1020 27.98 35.84 -0.51
N LEU A 1021 28.18 36.89 0.29
CA LEU A 1021 29.51 37.39 0.64
C LEU A 1021 29.95 36.82 2.00
N TYR A 1022 29.30 37.24 3.10
CA TYR A 1022 29.62 36.79 4.45
C TYR A 1022 28.45 37.01 5.43
N HIS A 1023 28.54 36.32 6.57
CA HIS A 1023 27.78 36.58 7.79
C HIS A 1023 28.70 37.26 8.80
N GLY A 1024 28.22 38.29 9.47
CA GLY A 1024 28.97 39.12 10.41
C GLY A 1024 29.09 38.55 11.81
N LEU A 1025 29.92 39.24 12.59
CA LEU A 1025 30.05 39.14 14.04
C LEU A 1025 29.79 40.52 14.66
N ASP A 1026 28.97 40.59 15.69
CA ASP A 1026 28.83 41.80 16.49
C ASP A 1026 29.97 41.88 17.50
N LEU A 1027 30.61 43.05 17.56
CA LEU A 1027 31.75 43.30 18.45
C LEU A 1027 31.40 44.37 19.45
N TYR A 1028 31.59 44.04 20.73
CA TYR A 1028 31.34 44.94 21.85
C TYR A 1028 32.59 45.08 22.71
N LEU A 1029 32.92 46.30 23.12
CA LEU A 1029 33.79 46.51 24.28
C LEU A 1029 32.91 46.71 25.50
N VAL A 1030 33.15 45.92 26.54
CA VAL A 1030 32.41 45.93 27.80
C VAL A 1030 33.40 46.20 28.92
N ARG A 1031 33.17 47.23 29.74
CA ARG A 1031 34.06 47.50 30.88
C ARG A 1031 34.07 46.34 31.87
N GLU A 1032 35.21 46.12 32.52
CA GLU A 1032 35.37 45.06 33.53
C GLU A 1032 34.40 45.19 34.72
N ASN A 1033 33.95 46.40 35.06
CA ASN A 1033 32.98 46.64 36.13
C ASN A 1033 31.52 46.46 35.69
N VAL A 1034 31.25 46.29 34.39
CA VAL A 1034 29.92 45.99 33.88
C VAL A 1034 29.72 44.48 33.95
N LYS A 1035 28.77 44.04 34.77
CA LYS A 1035 28.43 42.63 34.96
C LYS A 1035 27.01 42.35 34.46
N GLY A 1036 26.73 41.09 34.14
CA GLY A 1036 25.41 40.64 33.68
C GLY A 1036 25.06 41.00 32.24
N PHE A 1037 25.94 41.70 31.50
CA PHE A 1037 25.72 41.99 30.08
C PHE A 1037 25.99 40.74 29.23
N VAL A 1038 24.99 40.35 28.43
CA VAL A 1038 25.09 39.26 27.46
C VAL A 1038 24.56 39.79 26.13
N PRO A 1039 25.41 39.87 25.08
CA PRO A 1039 24.95 40.32 23.77
C PRO A 1039 23.89 39.38 23.21
N ASN A 1040 22.93 39.94 22.48
CA ASN A 1040 21.91 39.17 21.77
C ASN A 1040 22.19 39.19 20.26
N ILE A 1041 22.10 38.02 19.62
CA ILE A 1041 22.35 37.85 18.17
C ILE A 1041 21.35 38.58 17.24
N LEU A 1042 20.22 39.04 17.78
CA LEU A 1042 19.22 39.89 17.12
C LEU A 1042 19.40 41.38 17.46
N GLU A 1043 20.53 41.76 18.07
CA GLU A 1043 20.82 43.11 18.59
C GLU A 1043 19.83 43.64 19.67
N ASN A 1044 18.89 42.81 20.12
CA ASN A 1044 17.97 43.09 21.23
C ASN A 1044 18.65 42.89 22.59
N ASN A 1045 19.64 43.74 22.88
CA ASN A 1045 20.44 43.66 24.09
C ASN A 1045 19.61 43.99 25.34
N LYS A 1046 19.57 43.05 26.29
CA LYS A 1046 18.84 43.20 27.56
C LYS A 1046 19.72 43.84 28.63
N PHE A 1047 19.24 44.94 29.21
CA PHE A 1047 19.97 45.69 30.24
C PHE A 1047 19.35 45.60 31.63
N GLU A 1048 18.19 44.94 31.80
CA GLU A 1048 17.52 44.80 33.09
C GLU A 1048 18.31 43.98 34.13
N LEU A 1049 19.21 43.10 33.67
CA LEU A 1049 20.09 42.27 34.51
C LEU A 1049 21.53 42.83 34.64
N VAL A 1050 21.82 43.97 34.00
CA VAL A 1050 23.16 44.58 34.04
C VAL A 1050 23.33 45.35 35.33
N TYR A 1051 24.46 45.16 36.00
CA TYR A 1051 24.84 45.91 37.19
C TYR A 1051 26.30 46.40 37.09
N LEU A 1052 26.62 47.44 37.86
CA LEU A 1052 27.97 47.97 37.96
C LEU A 1052 28.59 47.54 39.29
N GLU A 1053 29.80 46.96 39.24
CA GLU A 1053 30.61 46.56 40.39
C GLU A 1053 31.48 47.69 40.93
#